data_AF-A0A7E6FP92-F1
#
_entry.id   AF-A0A7E6FP92-F1
#
_cell.length_a   1.000
_cell.length_b   1.000
_cell.length_c   1.000
_cell.angle_alpha   90.00
_cell.angle_beta   90.00
_cell.angle_gamma   90.00
#
_symmetry.space_group_name_H-M   'P 1'
#
loop_
_entity.id
_entity.type
_entity.pdbx_description
1 polymer ?
#
loop_
_entity_poly.entity_id
_entity_poly.type
_entity_poly.pdbx_seq_one_letter_code
_entity_poly.pdbx_strand_id
1 'polypeptide(L)'
;MCSCSLQRNNSSRRSKYATRKDVSLELEDYYHLIDMEFQNAKELPEDDVFAQLAQKDRDLILAAELGKALLEKNDELLRKNETLVEEYTLKIDELEQERHALRLRLESLEAEYENTVKELQDDVNQLRQDLQGQQQQLTAGDKDKVNIIRELTQQNERLSDQVQHAAEMEGQLVSEVEGLRSQVSLRMSMPDQLDQLDALHAKINELTEKKCEIERKIHVLTEERDSYACSLEESQERILMLEKQKLEQELHIRNQGREIYELQEVNHQLQAQIENLSQRTSYGNTGPPSQTLFNELSGLSVDSDKEPAVLSVQNVFLPQGYPESVSEDYLSYQIWDSIQAFASSITGTLATQSVLKGIGVGNEQATVLGATLTWLLKDCTGMMGQIIFAWVQGTNLDCNAKRYRLLADILNDVAIFLDILASLIPAQLFIFMVCLSSLCRSIVGIAGASTRAALSQHQARRNNMADVSVKDSSQETLVNVTALLFNLILTPFVSKYKELVFYLFTFFTMLHLYSNYSAIKSVTMETINQSRLCILVQEYLRSSTILNVKDVNMQEPVIFATYRKMSIHLGCSINRIYPDESNLANLKEIYKDSKYLVFTDLVDGHIYILLCNGSTVEDQLEGCFQAEVINAAIDNLISPQILEHNKTLQKLTESARDRNPQEVMKYSFEYTKKNFENFKKLLQSKNWITDHHLLGADEWRVDLMMNKKKD
;
A
#
# COMPACT_ATOMS: atom_id res chain seq x y z
N MET A 1 -21.69 -17.18 -34.57
CA MET A 1 -21.19 -18.24 -35.50
C MET A 1 -21.81 -17.99 -36.87
N CYS A 2 -21.34 -18.69 -37.92
CA CYS A 2 -21.82 -18.59 -39.31
C CYS A 2 -21.68 -17.20 -39.97
N SER A 3 -20.50 -16.95 -40.54
CA SER A 3 -20.30 -15.99 -41.63
C SER A 3 -19.78 -16.77 -42.84
N CYS A 4 -20.42 -16.68 -44.01
CA CYS A 4 -19.98 -17.41 -45.21
C CYS A 4 -20.19 -16.62 -46.51
N SER A 5 -19.09 -16.41 -47.23
CA SER A 5 -18.98 -16.14 -48.68
C SER A 5 -20.06 -15.29 -49.38
N LEU A 6 -19.86 -13.97 -49.45
CA LEU A 6 -20.53 -13.09 -50.41
C LEU A 6 -19.57 -12.73 -51.56
N GLN A 7 -19.29 -13.68 -52.47
CA GLN A 7 -18.31 -13.45 -53.54
C GLN A 7 -18.55 -14.25 -54.85
N ARG A 8 -19.72 -14.09 -55.48
CA ARG A 8 -19.94 -14.44 -56.91
C ARG A 8 -21.22 -13.80 -57.45
N ASN A 9 -21.08 -12.83 -58.36
CA ASN A 9 -21.91 -12.62 -59.57
C ASN A 9 -21.67 -11.22 -60.17
N ASN A 10 -20.80 -11.12 -61.18
CA ASN A 10 -20.65 -9.89 -61.98
C ASN A 10 -20.33 -10.16 -63.47
N SER A 11 -20.50 -11.40 -63.94
CA SER A 11 -20.13 -11.87 -65.28
C SER A 11 -21.29 -11.88 -66.30
N SER A 12 -22.55 -11.87 -65.86
CA SER A 12 -23.72 -12.15 -66.71
C SER A 12 -24.14 -11.01 -67.65
N ARG A 13 -23.80 -9.74 -67.34
CA ARG A 13 -24.38 -8.56 -68.03
C ARG A 13 -23.95 -8.34 -69.49
N ARG A 14 -22.98 -9.08 -70.04
CA ARG A 14 -22.43 -8.84 -71.40
C ARG A 14 -23.06 -9.66 -72.53
N SER A 15 -23.91 -10.65 -72.23
CA SER A 15 -24.42 -11.61 -73.24
C SER A 15 -25.77 -11.21 -73.87
N LYS A 16 -26.69 -10.60 -73.12
CA LYS A 16 -28.11 -10.40 -73.52
C LYS A 16 -28.39 -9.41 -74.67
N TYR A 17 -27.36 -8.88 -75.35
CA TYR A 17 -27.52 -7.93 -76.47
C TYR A 17 -27.22 -8.52 -77.86
N ALA A 18 -26.59 -9.70 -77.96
CA ALA A 18 -26.31 -10.32 -79.26
C ALA A 18 -27.57 -10.97 -79.87
N THR A 19 -28.16 -11.92 -79.12
CA THR A 19 -29.24 -12.81 -79.59
C THR A 19 -30.54 -12.14 -80.01
N ARG A 20 -30.77 -10.86 -79.66
CA ARG A 20 -31.93 -10.10 -80.16
C ARG A 20 -31.77 -9.66 -81.61
N LYS A 21 -30.54 -9.61 -82.14
CA LYS A 21 -30.27 -9.14 -83.50
C LYS A 21 -30.35 -10.26 -84.53
N ASP A 22 -29.83 -11.43 -84.18
CA ASP A 22 -29.72 -12.58 -85.09
C ASP A 22 -31.10 -13.16 -85.44
N VAL A 23 -32.02 -13.25 -84.48
CA VAL A 23 -33.37 -13.84 -84.67
C VAL A 23 -34.35 -12.90 -85.41
N SER A 24 -34.02 -11.61 -85.56
CA SER A 24 -34.82 -10.71 -86.40
C SER A 24 -34.72 -11.12 -87.88
N LEU A 25 -33.50 -11.47 -88.32
CA LEU A 25 -33.19 -11.81 -89.70
C LEU A 25 -33.97 -13.04 -90.17
N GLU A 26 -34.00 -14.11 -89.37
CA GLU A 26 -34.67 -15.38 -89.74
C GLU A 26 -36.17 -15.22 -90.05
N LEU A 27 -36.87 -14.30 -89.36
CA LEU A 27 -38.30 -14.05 -89.58
C LEU A 27 -38.55 -13.10 -90.76
N GLU A 28 -37.62 -12.17 -90.98
CA GLU A 28 -37.65 -11.16 -92.04
C GLU A 28 -37.31 -11.81 -93.40
N ASP A 29 -36.35 -12.74 -93.43
CA ASP A 29 -36.02 -13.62 -94.56
C ASP A 29 -37.20 -14.51 -94.98
N TYR A 30 -37.93 -15.12 -94.02
CA TYR A 30 -39.13 -15.92 -94.31
C TYR A 30 -40.26 -15.08 -94.90
N TYR A 31 -40.47 -13.85 -94.40
CA TYR A 31 -41.42 -12.91 -95.00
C TYR A 31 -41.04 -12.54 -96.43
N HIS A 32 -39.74 -12.31 -96.67
CA HIS A 32 -39.22 -11.93 -97.98
C HIS A 32 -39.30 -13.08 -99.01
N LEU A 33 -39.21 -14.34 -98.55
CA LEU A 33 -39.42 -15.53 -99.38
C LEU A 33 -40.89 -15.66 -99.81
N ILE A 34 -41.83 -15.50 -98.87
CA ILE A 34 -43.27 -15.56 -99.13
C ILE A 34 -43.70 -14.44 -100.09
N ASP A 35 -43.21 -13.21 -99.91
CA ASP A 35 -43.57 -12.08 -100.80
C ASP A 35 -42.98 -12.27 -102.22
N MET A 36 -41.83 -12.92 -102.36
CA MET A 36 -41.29 -13.36 -103.66
C MET A 36 -42.20 -14.40 -104.35
N GLU A 37 -42.66 -15.43 -103.64
CA GLU A 37 -43.59 -16.42 -104.23
C GLU A 37 -44.95 -15.79 -104.57
N PHE A 38 -45.43 -14.83 -103.76
CA PHE A 38 -46.66 -14.08 -104.02
C PHE A 38 -46.56 -13.14 -105.24
N GLN A 39 -45.35 -12.65 -105.56
CA GLN A 39 -45.09 -11.90 -106.80
C GLN A 39 -45.03 -12.84 -108.02
N ASN A 40 -44.37 -14.00 -107.90
CA ASN A 40 -44.33 -15.03 -108.96
C ASN A 40 -45.73 -15.58 -109.31
N ALA A 41 -46.66 -15.60 -108.36
CA ALA A 41 -48.03 -16.07 -108.56
C ALA A 41 -48.88 -15.22 -109.54
N LYS A 42 -48.37 -14.08 -110.05
CA LYS A 42 -49.10 -13.19 -110.98
C LYS A 42 -48.91 -13.47 -112.48
N GLU A 43 -48.02 -14.39 -112.87
CA GLU A 43 -47.69 -14.62 -114.30
C GLU A 43 -48.15 -16.00 -114.85
N LEU A 44 -49.09 -16.66 -114.19
CA LEU A 44 -49.62 -17.97 -114.60
C LEU A 44 -51.01 -17.87 -115.25
N PRO A 45 -51.30 -18.59 -116.35
CA PRO A 45 -52.58 -18.52 -117.06
C PRO A 45 -53.72 -19.21 -116.29
N GLU A 46 -54.93 -18.66 -116.40
CA GLU A 46 -56.05 -18.96 -115.49
C GLU A 46 -56.72 -20.35 -115.66
N ASP A 47 -56.41 -21.09 -116.73
CA ASP A 47 -57.17 -22.29 -117.13
C ASP A 47 -56.69 -23.65 -116.53
N ASP A 48 -55.52 -23.74 -115.87
CA ASP A 48 -55.06 -25.00 -115.25
C ASP A 48 -55.45 -25.13 -113.77
N VAL A 49 -56.60 -25.74 -113.53
CA VAL A 49 -57.14 -26.04 -112.20
C VAL A 49 -56.25 -26.99 -111.39
N PHE A 50 -55.48 -27.90 -112.03
CA PHE A 50 -54.59 -28.81 -111.30
C PHE A 50 -53.32 -28.10 -110.83
N ALA A 51 -52.76 -27.19 -111.64
CA ALA A 51 -51.65 -26.33 -111.22
C ALA A 51 -52.06 -25.43 -110.04
N GLN A 52 -53.26 -24.81 -110.11
CA GLN A 52 -53.80 -23.99 -109.03
C GLN A 52 -54.05 -24.80 -107.75
N LEU A 53 -54.60 -26.02 -107.86
CA LEU A 53 -54.82 -26.89 -106.69
C LEU A 53 -53.49 -27.29 -106.04
N ALA A 54 -52.50 -27.72 -106.83
CA ALA A 54 -51.18 -28.07 -106.33
C ALA A 54 -50.41 -26.87 -105.73
N GLN A 55 -50.71 -25.65 -106.16
CA GLN A 55 -50.22 -24.43 -105.50
C GLN A 55 -50.96 -24.18 -104.18
N LYS A 56 -52.29 -24.28 -104.15
CA LYS A 56 -53.08 -24.15 -102.92
C LYS A 56 -52.68 -25.16 -101.84
N ASP A 57 -52.36 -26.39 -102.21
CA ASP A 57 -51.85 -27.39 -101.28
C ASP A 57 -50.47 -27.01 -100.70
N ARG A 58 -49.58 -26.40 -101.51
CA ARG A 58 -48.30 -25.84 -101.01
C ARG A 58 -48.51 -24.63 -100.10
N ASP A 59 -49.37 -23.69 -100.50
CA ASP A 59 -49.76 -22.52 -99.69
C ASP A 59 -50.30 -22.97 -98.32
N LEU A 60 -51.13 -24.02 -98.28
CA LEU A 60 -51.71 -24.59 -97.06
C LEU A 60 -50.66 -25.27 -96.17
N ILE A 61 -49.69 -25.99 -96.75
CA ILE A 61 -48.58 -26.60 -96.00
C ILE A 61 -47.70 -25.50 -95.40
N LEU A 62 -47.28 -24.50 -96.19
CA LEU A 62 -46.47 -23.38 -95.71
C LEU A 62 -47.19 -22.57 -94.63
N ALA A 63 -48.50 -22.32 -94.76
CA ALA A 63 -49.29 -21.67 -93.73
C ALA A 63 -49.40 -22.50 -92.44
N ALA A 64 -49.48 -23.84 -92.55
CA ALA A 64 -49.47 -24.73 -91.39
C ALA A 64 -48.09 -24.79 -90.70
N GLU A 65 -46.99 -24.79 -91.46
CA GLU A 65 -45.63 -24.74 -90.93
C GLU A 65 -45.32 -23.40 -90.26
N LEU A 66 -45.72 -22.28 -90.87
CA LEU A 66 -45.64 -20.94 -90.26
C LEU A 66 -46.49 -20.86 -88.99
N GLY A 67 -47.71 -21.42 -89.01
CA GLY A 67 -48.58 -21.52 -87.83
C GLY A 67 -47.96 -22.34 -86.70
N LYS A 68 -47.28 -23.44 -87.04
CA LYS A 68 -46.52 -24.28 -86.09
C LYS A 68 -45.31 -23.54 -85.52
N ALA A 69 -44.54 -22.83 -86.33
CA ALA A 69 -43.40 -22.02 -85.88
C ALA A 69 -43.86 -20.86 -84.95
N LEU A 70 -44.99 -20.23 -85.26
CA LEU A 70 -45.61 -19.20 -84.41
C LEU A 70 -46.10 -19.77 -83.07
N LEU A 71 -46.70 -20.96 -83.07
CA LEU A 71 -47.08 -21.67 -81.83
C LEU A 71 -45.86 -22.02 -80.99
N GLU A 72 -44.81 -22.61 -81.58
CA GLU A 72 -43.56 -22.95 -80.87
C GLU A 72 -42.88 -21.70 -80.30
N LYS A 73 -42.93 -20.55 -80.99
CA LYS A 73 -42.43 -19.27 -80.47
C LYS A 73 -43.32 -18.70 -79.36
N ASN A 74 -44.63 -18.89 -79.41
CA ASN A 74 -45.54 -18.47 -78.36
C ASN A 74 -45.32 -19.31 -77.08
N ASP A 75 -45.14 -20.63 -77.21
CA ASP A 75 -44.77 -21.53 -76.12
C ASP A 75 -43.39 -21.17 -75.52
N GLU A 76 -42.41 -20.81 -76.37
CA GLU A 76 -41.09 -20.34 -75.92
C GLU A 76 -41.19 -19.00 -75.14
N LEU A 77 -42.09 -18.11 -75.54
CA LEU A 77 -42.37 -16.85 -74.83
C LEU A 77 -43.15 -17.06 -73.53
N LEU A 78 -44.12 -17.97 -73.51
CA LEU A 78 -44.87 -18.34 -72.31
C LEU A 78 -43.93 -18.87 -71.23
N ARG A 79 -43.08 -19.86 -71.55
CA ARG A 79 -42.09 -20.40 -70.60
C ARG A 79 -41.11 -19.34 -70.08
N LYS A 80 -40.71 -18.39 -70.93
CA LYS A 80 -39.86 -17.26 -70.51
C LYS A 80 -40.61 -16.33 -69.55
N ASN A 81 -41.88 -16.03 -69.82
CA ASN A 81 -42.70 -15.23 -68.90
C ASN A 81 -42.93 -15.96 -67.57
N GLU A 82 -43.17 -17.27 -67.57
CA GLU A 82 -43.29 -18.10 -66.37
C GLU A 82 -42.01 -18.02 -65.52
N THR A 83 -40.83 -18.30 -66.10
CA THR A 83 -39.55 -18.20 -65.37
C THR A 83 -39.22 -16.77 -64.89
N LEU A 84 -39.64 -15.73 -65.61
CA LEU A 84 -39.49 -14.34 -65.16
C LEU A 84 -40.43 -14.01 -64.00
N VAL A 85 -41.66 -14.52 -64.02
CA VAL A 85 -42.60 -14.38 -62.88
C VAL A 85 -42.03 -15.09 -61.65
N GLU A 86 -41.47 -16.29 -61.79
CA GLU A 86 -40.78 -16.99 -60.70
C GLU A 86 -39.57 -16.20 -60.15
N GLU A 87 -38.68 -15.68 -61.02
CA GLU A 87 -37.55 -14.82 -60.61
C GLU A 87 -38.04 -13.56 -59.87
N TYR A 88 -39.12 -12.93 -60.33
CA TYR A 88 -39.68 -11.72 -59.68
C TYR A 88 -40.41 -12.03 -58.36
N THR A 89 -41.15 -13.14 -58.26
CA THR A 89 -41.80 -13.56 -57.01
C THR A 89 -40.75 -13.86 -55.94
N LEU A 90 -39.72 -14.65 -56.27
CA LEU A 90 -38.60 -14.92 -55.35
C LEU A 90 -37.92 -13.62 -54.90
N LYS A 91 -37.74 -12.64 -55.79
CA LYS A 91 -37.12 -11.37 -55.39
C LYS A 91 -38.05 -10.46 -54.57
N ILE A 92 -39.36 -10.59 -54.69
CA ILE A 92 -40.33 -9.96 -53.78
C ILE A 92 -40.22 -10.62 -52.39
N ASP A 93 -40.18 -11.95 -52.31
CA ASP A 93 -40.07 -12.67 -51.04
C ASP A 93 -38.77 -12.34 -50.29
N GLU A 94 -37.63 -12.25 -50.99
CA GLU A 94 -36.36 -11.77 -50.38
C GLU A 94 -36.50 -10.35 -49.80
N LEU A 95 -37.13 -9.42 -50.54
CA LEU A 95 -37.30 -8.02 -50.09
C LEU A 95 -38.32 -7.89 -48.95
N GLU A 96 -39.36 -8.72 -48.93
CA GLU A 96 -40.31 -8.81 -47.81
C GLU A 96 -39.62 -9.31 -46.53
N GLN A 97 -38.74 -10.31 -46.65
CA GLN A 97 -37.92 -10.84 -45.55
C GLN A 97 -36.89 -9.82 -45.04
N GLU A 98 -36.14 -9.16 -45.93
CA GLU A 98 -35.21 -8.07 -45.57
C GLU A 98 -35.94 -6.94 -44.86
N ARG A 99 -37.11 -6.50 -45.37
CA ARG A 99 -37.97 -5.48 -44.74
C ARG A 99 -38.43 -5.90 -43.33
N HIS A 100 -38.81 -7.16 -43.13
CA HIS A 100 -39.25 -7.65 -41.82
C HIS A 100 -38.09 -7.76 -40.82
N ALA A 101 -36.91 -8.22 -41.27
CA ALA A 101 -35.71 -8.28 -40.44
C ALA A 101 -35.22 -6.89 -40.03
N LEU A 102 -35.30 -5.90 -40.92
CA LEU A 102 -34.97 -4.51 -40.62
C LEU A 102 -35.93 -3.87 -39.61
N ARG A 103 -37.24 -4.16 -39.70
CA ARG A 103 -38.23 -3.69 -38.71
C ARG A 103 -37.96 -4.22 -37.31
N LEU A 104 -37.83 -5.54 -37.16
CA LEU A 104 -37.50 -6.15 -35.85
C LEU A 104 -36.19 -5.61 -35.25
N ARG A 105 -35.22 -5.28 -36.10
CA ARG A 105 -33.95 -4.69 -35.66
C ARG A 105 -34.05 -3.22 -35.27
N LEU A 106 -34.95 -2.45 -35.89
CA LEU A 106 -35.28 -1.09 -35.46
C LEU A 106 -36.05 -1.13 -34.14
N GLU A 107 -37.09 -1.97 -34.03
CA GLU A 107 -37.90 -2.14 -32.82
C GLU A 107 -37.04 -2.56 -31.60
N SER A 108 -36.05 -3.45 -31.79
CA SER A 108 -35.07 -3.80 -30.74
C SER A 108 -34.20 -2.60 -30.34
N LEU A 109 -33.69 -1.84 -31.31
CA LEU A 109 -32.80 -0.71 -31.06
C LEU A 109 -33.55 0.49 -30.43
N GLU A 110 -34.81 0.70 -30.82
CA GLU A 110 -35.71 1.68 -30.22
C GLU A 110 -36.00 1.30 -28.75
N ALA A 111 -36.26 0.02 -28.45
CA ALA A 111 -36.42 -0.45 -27.07
C ALA A 111 -35.12 -0.33 -26.24
N GLU A 112 -33.94 -0.58 -26.83
CA GLU A 112 -32.64 -0.32 -26.18
C GLU A 112 -32.44 1.17 -25.87
N TYR A 113 -32.82 2.07 -26.79
CA TYR A 113 -32.78 3.52 -26.55
C TYR A 113 -33.82 3.99 -25.53
N GLU A 114 -35.04 3.47 -25.51
CA GLU A 114 -36.05 3.82 -24.49
C GLU A 114 -35.59 3.41 -23.08
N ASN A 115 -34.96 2.24 -22.94
CA ASN A 115 -34.40 1.80 -21.66
C ASN A 115 -33.25 2.71 -21.19
N THR A 116 -32.27 2.99 -22.05
CA THR A 116 -31.14 3.87 -21.67
C THR A 116 -31.56 5.32 -21.39
N VAL A 117 -32.56 5.85 -22.10
CA VAL A 117 -33.16 7.16 -21.79
C VAL A 117 -33.83 7.14 -20.41
N LYS A 118 -34.54 6.04 -20.07
CA LYS A 118 -35.18 5.90 -18.76
C LYS A 118 -34.16 5.79 -17.63
N GLU A 119 -33.12 4.97 -17.78
CA GLU A 119 -32.03 4.84 -16.80
C GLU A 119 -31.37 6.20 -16.52
N LEU A 120 -30.99 6.94 -17.56
CA LEU A 120 -30.44 8.30 -17.42
C LEU A 120 -31.43 9.30 -16.79
N GLN A 121 -32.73 9.12 -17.00
CA GLN A 121 -33.76 9.97 -16.40
C GLN A 121 -33.98 9.66 -14.91
N ASP A 122 -33.88 8.39 -14.51
CA ASP A 122 -33.91 7.96 -13.10
C ASP A 122 -32.62 8.41 -12.36
N ASP A 123 -31.44 8.31 -12.99
CA ASP A 123 -30.18 8.87 -12.47
C ASP A 123 -30.25 10.39 -12.25
N VAL A 124 -30.81 11.14 -13.21
CA VAL A 124 -31.00 12.60 -13.08
C VAL A 124 -31.96 12.95 -11.95
N ASN A 125 -32.96 12.10 -11.66
CA ASN A 125 -33.85 12.29 -10.52
C ASN A 125 -33.14 12.02 -9.20
N GLN A 126 -32.34 10.94 -9.12
CA GLN A 126 -31.55 10.61 -7.93
C GLN A 126 -30.54 11.72 -7.61
N LEU A 127 -29.76 12.18 -8.60
CA LEU A 127 -28.79 13.28 -8.44
C LEU A 127 -29.44 14.59 -7.97
N ARG A 128 -30.69 14.87 -8.39
CA ARG A 128 -31.46 16.03 -7.90
C ARG A 128 -31.87 15.87 -6.44
N GLN A 129 -32.29 14.66 -6.04
CA GLN A 129 -32.65 14.36 -4.66
C GLN A 129 -31.43 14.44 -3.73
N ASP A 130 -30.28 13.91 -4.16
CA ASP A 130 -29.03 13.96 -3.41
C ASP A 130 -28.50 15.40 -3.27
N LEU A 131 -28.56 16.21 -4.34
CA LEU A 131 -28.23 17.63 -4.29
C LEU A 131 -29.14 18.39 -3.32
N GLN A 132 -30.45 18.09 -3.31
CA GLN A 132 -31.40 18.70 -2.37
C GLN A 132 -31.10 18.27 -0.92
N GLY A 133 -30.73 17.01 -0.70
CA GLY A 133 -30.29 16.49 0.59
C GLY A 133 -29.03 17.18 1.11
N GLN A 134 -28.01 17.34 0.26
CA GLN A 134 -26.77 18.07 0.59
C GLN A 134 -27.05 19.55 0.91
N GLN A 135 -27.91 20.22 0.13
CA GLN A 135 -28.31 21.62 0.43
C GLN A 135 -29.02 21.75 1.78
N GLN A 136 -29.88 20.79 2.15
CA GLN A 136 -30.51 20.76 3.47
C GLN A 136 -29.50 20.49 4.59
N GLN A 137 -28.57 19.56 4.40
CA GLN A 137 -27.51 19.25 5.37
C GLN A 137 -26.56 20.45 5.59
N LEU A 138 -26.14 21.13 4.52
CA LEU A 138 -25.35 22.36 4.62
C LEU A 138 -26.11 23.46 5.36
N THR A 139 -27.39 23.67 5.03
CA THR A 139 -28.26 24.66 5.71
C THR A 139 -28.49 24.33 7.18
N ALA A 140 -28.51 23.06 7.56
CA ALA A 140 -28.57 22.63 8.96
C ALA A 140 -27.23 22.88 9.68
N GLY A 141 -26.12 22.39 9.11
CA GLY A 141 -24.78 22.56 9.66
C GLY A 141 -24.37 24.03 9.81
N ASP A 142 -24.81 24.93 8.93
CA ASP A 142 -24.56 26.36 9.06
C ASP A 142 -25.40 27.02 10.18
N LYS A 143 -26.62 26.54 10.45
CA LYS A 143 -27.39 26.95 11.65
C LYS A 143 -26.70 26.47 12.92
N ASP A 144 -26.17 25.26 12.93
CA ASP A 144 -25.48 24.70 14.09
C ASP A 144 -24.15 25.42 14.35
N LYS A 145 -23.38 25.76 13.30
CA LYS A 145 -22.22 26.67 13.41
C LYS A 145 -22.62 28.02 14.01
N VAL A 146 -23.69 28.65 13.54
CA VAL A 146 -24.18 29.94 14.07
C VAL A 146 -24.61 29.82 15.54
N ASN A 147 -25.24 28.72 15.94
CA ASN A 147 -25.57 28.44 17.35
C ASN A 147 -24.32 28.29 18.22
N ILE A 148 -23.33 27.50 17.78
CA ILE A 148 -22.07 27.30 18.50
C ILE A 148 -21.29 28.62 18.61
N ILE A 149 -21.21 29.41 17.53
CA ILE A 149 -20.58 30.75 17.55
C ILE A 149 -21.29 31.65 18.56
N ARG A 150 -22.63 31.72 18.54
CA ARG A 150 -23.42 32.50 19.50
C ARG A 150 -23.14 32.09 20.95
N GLU A 151 -23.01 30.80 21.22
CA GLU A 151 -22.72 30.29 22.57
C GLU A 151 -21.29 30.56 23.02
N LEU A 152 -20.30 30.44 22.12
CA LEU A 152 -18.91 30.82 22.40
C LEU A 152 -18.77 32.34 22.62
N THR A 153 -19.47 33.18 21.85
CA THR A 153 -19.53 34.62 22.10
C THR A 153 -20.12 34.91 23.48
N GLN A 154 -21.26 34.31 23.84
CA GLN A 154 -21.88 34.50 25.16
C GLN A 154 -21.03 33.96 26.33
N GLN A 155 -20.19 32.94 26.10
CA GLN A 155 -19.21 32.49 27.10
C GLN A 155 -18.05 33.49 27.23
N ASN A 156 -17.51 33.99 26.12
CA ASN A 156 -16.44 34.99 26.13
C ASN A 156 -16.87 36.33 26.76
N GLU A 157 -18.10 36.77 26.51
CA GLU A 157 -18.70 37.95 27.17
C GLU A 157 -18.73 37.74 28.69
N ARG A 158 -19.30 36.63 29.18
CA ARG A 158 -19.35 36.31 30.62
C ARG A 158 -17.97 36.19 31.27
N LEU A 159 -16.98 35.64 30.56
CA LEU A 159 -15.60 35.56 31.05
C LEU A 159 -14.95 36.94 31.10
N SER A 160 -15.23 37.82 30.13
CA SER A 160 -14.80 39.22 30.14
C SER A 160 -15.41 39.98 31.33
N ASP A 161 -16.72 39.81 31.59
CA ASP A 161 -17.40 40.41 32.74
C ASP A 161 -16.78 39.94 34.07
N GLN A 162 -16.47 38.64 34.19
CA GLN A 162 -15.83 38.07 35.38
C GLN A 162 -14.40 38.59 35.58
N VAL A 163 -13.62 38.73 34.50
CA VAL A 163 -12.27 39.32 34.56
C VAL A 163 -12.32 40.79 34.92
N GLN A 164 -13.28 41.56 34.39
CA GLN A 164 -13.47 42.96 34.78
C GLN A 164 -13.87 43.08 36.25
N HIS A 165 -14.84 42.30 36.73
CA HIS A 165 -15.25 42.32 38.15
C HIS A 165 -14.10 41.90 39.07
N ALA A 166 -13.24 40.95 38.65
CA ALA A 166 -12.05 40.58 39.40
C ALA A 166 -11.03 41.73 39.48
N ALA A 167 -10.79 42.45 38.38
CA ALA A 167 -9.90 43.61 38.35
C ALA A 167 -10.47 44.80 39.16
N GLU A 168 -11.79 45.01 39.16
CA GLU A 168 -12.44 46.02 40.00
C GLU A 168 -12.34 45.68 41.50
N MET A 169 -12.46 44.40 41.87
CA MET A 169 -12.19 43.93 43.24
C MET A 169 -10.71 44.08 43.61
N GLU A 170 -9.78 43.76 42.72
CA GLU A 170 -8.34 43.93 42.96
C GLU A 170 -8.00 45.40 43.20
N GLY A 171 -8.54 46.33 42.41
CA GLY A 171 -8.38 47.77 42.62
C GLY A 171 -8.92 48.25 43.98
N GLN A 172 -10.05 47.72 44.44
CA GLN A 172 -10.60 48.02 45.77
C GLN A 172 -9.67 47.50 46.88
N LEU A 173 -9.20 46.26 46.79
CA LEU A 173 -8.28 45.65 47.77
C LEU A 173 -6.92 46.34 47.80
N VAL A 174 -6.39 46.79 46.66
CA VAL A 174 -5.16 47.60 46.60
C VAL A 174 -5.36 48.93 47.34
N SER A 175 -6.48 49.62 47.12
CA SER A 175 -6.79 50.87 47.83
C SER A 175 -6.97 50.66 49.34
N GLU A 176 -7.59 49.56 49.77
CA GLU A 176 -7.69 49.20 51.19
C GLU A 176 -6.30 48.90 51.81
N VAL A 177 -5.42 48.20 51.07
CA VAL A 177 -4.03 47.95 51.50
C VAL A 177 -3.22 49.25 51.60
N GLU A 178 -3.41 50.22 50.70
CA GLU A 178 -2.79 51.54 50.82
C GLU A 178 -3.32 52.34 52.02
N GLY A 179 -4.63 52.26 52.28
CA GLY A 179 -5.26 52.82 53.47
C GLY A 179 -4.71 52.22 54.78
N LEU A 180 -4.59 50.88 54.83
CA LEU A 180 -4.03 50.16 55.98
C LEU A 180 -2.53 50.47 56.16
N ARG A 181 -1.74 50.52 55.08
CA ARG A 181 -0.34 50.98 55.12
C ARG A 181 -0.22 52.40 55.66
N SER A 182 -1.13 53.29 55.29
CA SER A 182 -1.17 54.66 55.79
C SER A 182 -1.53 54.73 57.28
N GLN A 183 -2.48 53.92 57.76
CA GLN A 183 -2.80 53.82 59.19
C GLN A 183 -1.64 53.21 60.01
N VAL A 184 -0.94 52.21 59.48
CA VAL A 184 0.27 51.64 60.10
C VAL A 184 1.38 52.67 60.15
N SER A 185 1.60 53.43 59.07
CA SER A 185 2.57 54.54 59.02
C SER A 185 2.28 55.60 60.10
N LEU A 186 1.02 56.01 60.28
CA LEU A 186 0.63 56.90 61.39
C LEU A 186 0.89 56.27 62.77
N ARG A 187 0.57 54.98 62.96
CA ARG A 187 0.81 54.27 64.23
C ARG A 187 2.30 54.10 64.57
N MET A 188 3.18 54.05 63.57
CA MET A 188 4.63 53.97 63.77
C MET A 188 5.28 55.32 64.11
N SER A 189 4.53 56.42 64.11
CA SER A 189 5.00 57.76 64.51
C SER A 189 4.85 58.00 66.01
N MET A 190 5.50 57.19 66.86
CA MET A 190 5.57 57.39 68.31
C MET A 190 7.03 57.28 68.82
N PRO A 191 7.62 58.36 69.38
CA PRO A 191 9.00 58.33 69.91
C PRO A 191 9.22 57.28 71.03
N ASP A 192 8.19 57.03 71.85
CA ASP A 192 8.25 56.15 73.04
C ASP A 192 8.80 54.74 72.78
N GLN A 193 8.72 54.22 71.55
CA GLN A 193 9.24 52.90 71.22
C GLN A 193 10.78 52.84 71.13
N LEU A 194 11.45 53.98 70.89
CA LEU A 194 12.91 54.05 70.92
C LEU A 194 13.44 54.04 72.36
N ASP A 195 12.88 54.85 73.25
CA ASP A 195 13.25 54.87 74.67
C ASP A 195 13.02 53.51 75.35
N GLN A 196 11.96 52.79 74.97
CA GLN A 196 11.72 51.42 75.44
C GLN A 196 12.73 50.41 74.88
N LEU A 197 13.19 50.58 73.63
CA LEU A 197 14.20 49.72 73.03
C LEU A 197 15.58 49.93 73.70
N ASP A 198 15.96 51.17 73.97
CA ASP A 198 17.23 51.49 74.62
C ASP A 198 17.23 51.12 76.11
N ALA A 199 16.09 51.23 76.81
CA ALA A 199 15.91 50.67 78.14
C ALA A 199 16.09 49.14 78.17
N LEU A 200 15.60 48.43 77.14
CA LEU A 200 15.80 46.99 76.98
C LEU A 200 17.25 46.63 76.63
N HIS A 201 17.92 47.38 75.75
CA HIS A 201 19.34 47.19 75.45
C HIS A 201 20.22 47.40 76.69
N ALA A 202 19.96 48.45 77.48
CA ALA A 202 20.65 48.67 78.76
C ALA A 202 20.45 47.48 79.71
N LYS A 203 19.23 46.90 79.77
CA LYS A 203 18.94 45.73 80.61
C LYS A 203 19.64 44.45 80.13
N ILE A 204 19.74 44.25 78.81
CA ILE A 204 20.48 43.13 78.21
C ILE A 204 21.98 43.22 78.52
N ASN A 205 22.56 44.43 78.47
CA ASN A 205 23.95 44.65 78.84
C ASN A 205 24.21 44.38 80.33
N GLU A 206 23.36 44.88 81.24
CA GLU A 206 23.44 44.59 82.68
C GLU A 206 23.36 43.08 82.98
N LEU A 207 22.51 42.34 82.28
CA LEU A 207 22.40 40.88 82.40
C LEU A 207 23.63 40.16 81.83
N THR A 208 24.25 40.71 80.78
CA THR A 208 25.46 40.15 80.16
C THR A 208 26.70 40.34 81.04
N GLU A 209 26.85 41.49 81.70
CA GLU A 209 27.90 41.69 82.71
C GLU A 209 27.73 40.73 83.90
N LYS A 210 26.50 40.57 84.40
CA LYS A 210 26.19 39.62 85.48
C LYS A 210 26.46 38.17 85.08
N LYS A 211 26.20 37.80 83.83
CA LYS A 211 26.60 36.49 83.28
C LYS A 211 28.12 36.33 83.32
N CYS A 212 28.89 37.28 82.80
CA CYS A 212 30.36 37.26 82.83
C CYS A 212 30.93 37.21 84.26
N GLU A 213 30.27 37.83 85.24
CA GLU A 213 30.67 37.75 86.65
C GLU A 213 30.42 36.36 87.26
N ILE A 214 29.28 35.73 86.92
CA ILE A 214 28.96 34.35 87.34
C ILE A 214 29.91 33.35 86.69
N GLU A 215 30.18 33.48 85.39
CA GLU A 215 31.14 32.62 84.67
C GLU A 215 32.55 32.72 85.28
N ARG A 216 32.98 33.94 85.66
CA ARG A 216 34.26 34.15 86.38
C ARG A 216 34.28 33.50 87.77
N LYS A 217 33.17 33.55 88.52
CA LYS A 217 33.02 32.88 89.82
C LYS A 217 33.03 31.35 89.68
N ILE A 218 32.38 30.81 88.65
CA ILE A 218 32.43 29.38 88.31
C ILE A 218 33.87 28.96 87.98
N HIS A 219 34.63 29.78 87.22
CA HIS A 219 36.01 29.50 86.91
C HIS A 219 36.89 29.40 88.16
N VAL A 220 36.82 30.39 89.08
CA VAL A 220 37.58 30.37 90.35
C VAL A 220 37.18 29.18 91.23
N LEU A 221 35.88 28.87 91.35
CA LEU A 221 35.41 27.68 92.09
C LEU A 221 35.87 26.36 91.44
N THR A 222 36.16 26.36 90.13
CA THR A 222 36.73 25.21 89.41
C THR A 222 38.23 25.09 89.70
N GLU A 223 38.98 26.20 89.73
CA GLU A 223 40.39 26.23 90.14
C GLU A 223 40.56 25.80 91.61
N GLU A 224 39.68 26.25 92.51
CA GLU A 224 39.63 25.79 93.90
C GLU A 224 39.32 24.29 93.98
N ARG A 225 38.30 23.79 93.26
CA ARG A 225 37.98 22.35 93.17
C ARG A 225 39.20 21.53 92.73
N ASP A 226 39.91 21.98 91.70
CA ASP A 226 41.03 21.23 91.13
C ASP A 226 42.28 21.29 92.03
N SER A 227 42.49 22.40 92.74
CA SER A 227 43.46 22.50 93.83
C SER A 227 43.14 21.53 94.99
N TYR A 228 41.86 21.42 95.38
CA TYR A 228 41.41 20.42 96.36
C TYR A 228 41.54 18.98 95.83
N ALA A 229 41.36 18.74 94.53
CA ALA A 229 41.58 17.42 93.92
C ALA A 229 43.05 16.99 93.98
N CYS A 230 43.98 17.86 93.58
CA CYS A 230 45.42 17.61 93.74
C CYS A 230 45.81 17.38 95.21
N SER A 231 45.25 18.18 96.13
CA SER A 231 45.47 18.01 97.58
C SER A 231 44.92 16.67 98.10
N LEU A 232 43.81 16.19 97.53
CA LEU A 232 43.23 14.88 97.85
C LEU A 232 44.10 13.75 97.29
N GLU A 233 44.62 13.87 96.06
CA GLU A 233 45.55 12.91 95.45
C GLU A 233 46.85 12.80 96.25
N GLU A 234 47.49 13.92 96.65
CA GLU A 234 48.64 13.91 97.57
C GLU A 234 48.31 13.19 98.89
N SER A 235 47.09 13.38 99.42
CA SER A 235 46.66 12.71 100.64
C SER A 235 46.45 11.20 100.44
N GLN A 236 45.96 10.79 99.27
CA GLN A 236 45.79 9.39 98.89
C GLN A 236 47.13 8.69 98.68
N GLU A 237 48.11 9.33 98.02
CA GLU A 237 49.49 8.81 97.95
C GLU A 237 50.12 8.68 99.35
N ARG A 238 49.88 9.65 100.25
CA ARG A 238 50.29 9.56 101.66
C ARG A 238 49.65 8.37 102.37
N ILE A 239 48.35 8.16 102.19
CA ILE A 239 47.63 7.00 102.74
C ILE A 239 48.22 5.71 102.17
N LEU A 240 48.47 5.63 100.86
CA LEU A 240 49.00 4.43 100.20
C LEU A 240 50.46 4.14 100.64
N MET A 241 51.27 5.17 100.90
CA MET A 241 52.57 5.02 101.57
C MET A 241 52.45 4.56 103.03
N LEU A 242 51.48 5.07 103.79
CA LEU A 242 51.21 4.63 105.17
C LEU A 242 50.64 3.21 105.23
N GLU A 243 49.83 2.81 104.26
CA GLU A 243 49.36 1.43 104.09
C GLU A 243 50.50 0.51 103.68
N LYS A 244 51.42 0.95 102.81
CA LYS A 244 52.65 0.20 102.51
C LYS A 244 53.53 0.06 103.75
N GLN A 245 53.73 1.11 104.54
CA GLN A 245 54.47 1.05 105.80
C GLN A 245 53.75 0.17 106.84
N LYS A 246 52.42 0.21 106.91
CA LYS A 246 51.60 -0.71 107.73
C LYS A 246 51.75 -2.15 107.26
N LEU A 247 51.81 -2.41 105.95
CA LEU A 247 51.99 -3.75 105.39
C LEU A 247 53.42 -4.27 105.63
N GLU A 248 54.43 -3.39 105.53
CA GLU A 248 55.83 -3.68 105.90
C GLU A 248 55.97 -3.93 107.41
N GLN A 249 55.28 -3.17 108.25
CA GLN A 249 55.21 -3.40 109.70
C GLN A 249 54.42 -4.66 110.05
N GLU A 250 53.31 -4.95 109.38
CA GLU A 250 52.58 -6.22 109.53
C GLU A 250 53.41 -7.41 109.06
N LEU A 251 54.23 -7.25 108.01
CA LEU A 251 55.15 -8.28 107.54
C LEU A 251 56.36 -8.42 108.48
N HIS A 252 56.81 -7.33 109.11
CA HIS A 252 57.81 -7.36 110.18
C HIS A 252 57.25 -8.03 111.44
N ILE A 253 56.03 -7.71 111.86
CA ILE A 253 55.28 -8.38 112.95
C ILE A 253 54.97 -9.83 112.60
N ARG A 254 54.76 -10.16 111.32
CA ARG A 254 54.58 -11.54 110.84
C ARG A 254 55.89 -12.30 110.76
N ASN A 255 57.03 -11.64 110.54
CA ASN A 255 58.37 -12.23 110.57
C ASN A 255 58.89 -12.38 112.01
N GLN A 256 58.74 -11.36 112.88
CA GLN A 256 58.92 -11.49 114.33
C GLN A 256 57.94 -12.52 114.90
N GLY A 257 56.70 -12.54 114.39
CA GLY A 257 55.70 -13.57 114.66
C GLY A 257 56.11 -14.94 114.12
N ARG A 258 57.00 -15.01 113.12
CA ARG A 258 57.59 -16.24 112.60
C ARG A 258 58.82 -16.67 113.38
N GLU A 259 59.66 -15.74 113.86
CA GLU A 259 60.69 -16.03 114.87
C GLU A 259 60.05 -16.50 116.17
N ILE A 260 58.98 -15.83 116.63
CA ILE A 260 58.16 -16.25 117.76
C ILE A 260 57.50 -17.59 117.45
N TYR A 261 57.00 -17.84 116.25
CA TYR A 261 56.41 -19.14 115.87
C TYR A 261 57.47 -20.24 115.64
N GLU A 262 58.72 -19.92 115.31
CA GLU A 262 59.82 -20.88 115.20
C GLU A 262 60.42 -21.18 116.59
N LEU A 263 60.52 -20.19 117.47
CA LEU A 263 60.81 -20.37 118.90
C LEU A 263 59.65 -21.12 119.59
N GLN A 264 58.40 -20.78 119.26
CA GLN A 264 57.21 -21.46 119.75
C GLN A 264 57.01 -22.80 119.09
N GLU A 265 57.45 -23.10 117.87
CA GLU A 265 57.38 -24.45 117.28
C GLU A 265 58.63 -25.29 117.58
N VAL A 266 59.73 -24.70 118.07
CA VAL A 266 60.66 -25.45 118.94
C VAL A 266 59.94 -25.82 120.24
N ASN A 267 59.25 -24.86 120.88
CA ASN A 267 58.42 -25.11 122.07
C ASN A 267 57.18 -26.00 121.80
N HIS A 268 56.71 -26.09 120.55
CA HIS A 268 55.50 -26.80 120.14
C HIS A 268 55.82 -28.02 119.29
N GLN A 269 57.08 -28.29 118.96
CA GLN A 269 57.58 -29.66 118.77
C GLN A 269 57.82 -30.30 120.14
N LEU A 270 58.25 -29.51 121.14
CA LEU A 270 58.21 -29.92 122.56
C LEU A 270 56.76 -30.11 123.09
N GLN A 271 55.78 -29.30 122.69
CA GLN A 271 54.36 -29.45 123.09
C GLN A 271 53.47 -30.24 122.10
N ALA A 272 53.88 -30.51 120.85
CA ALA A 272 53.18 -31.45 119.95
C ALA A 272 53.74 -32.88 120.02
N GLN A 273 54.88 -33.09 120.69
CA GLN A 273 55.13 -34.34 121.41
C GLN A 273 54.06 -34.64 122.48
N ILE A 274 53.32 -33.62 122.95
CA ILE A 274 52.29 -33.74 123.99
C ILE A 274 50.87 -33.76 123.38
N GLU A 275 50.56 -32.91 122.38
CA GLU A 275 49.17 -32.73 121.89
C GLU A 275 48.88 -33.08 120.42
N ASN A 276 49.81 -33.65 119.63
CA ASN A 276 49.45 -34.26 118.33
C ASN A 276 48.77 -35.64 118.48
N LEU A 277 47.78 -35.68 119.37
CA LEU A 277 46.84 -36.77 119.65
C LEU A 277 45.39 -36.39 119.24
N SER A 278 45.15 -35.13 118.85
CA SER A 278 43.81 -34.52 118.73
C SER A 278 43.60 -33.86 117.36
N GLN A 279 42.53 -34.19 116.63
CA GLN A 279 42.38 -33.91 115.19
C GLN A 279 41.13 -33.04 114.78
N ARG A 280 41.34 -32.08 113.84
CA ARG A 280 40.49 -31.68 112.65
C ARG A 280 38.98 -31.24 112.88
N THR A 281 38.16 -30.66 111.95
CA THR A 281 37.96 -30.77 110.45
C THR A 281 36.93 -29.74 109.82
N SER A 282 36.88 -29.56 108.45
CA SER A 282 35.73 -29.18 107.51
C SER A 282 35.20 -27.72 107.26
N TYR A 283 34.34 -27.33 106.26
CA TYR A 283 34.28 -27.45 104.74
C TYR A 283 33.04 -26.73 104.02
N GLY A 284 33.10 -26.29 102.72
CA GLY A 284 31.96 -25.95 101.76
C GLY A 284 31.91 -24.51 101.13
N ASN A 285 31.14 -24.07 100.07
CA ASN A 285 30.46 -24.69 98.87
C ASN A 285 30.15 -23.70 97.65
N THR A 286 29.04 -23.78 96.84
CA THR A 286 28.95 -23.38 95.37
C THR A 286 27.55 -23.05 94.70
N GLY A 287 27.42 -22.33 93.53
CA GLY A 287 26.16 -22.26 92.67
C GLY A 287 26.07 -21.42 91.31
N PRO A 288 25.41 -21.90 90.17
CA PRO A 288 25.18 -21.29 88.78
C PRO A 288 23.65 -21.03 88.36
N PRO A 289 23.04 -20.90 87.09
CA PRO A 289 23.38 -21.10 85.61
C PRO A 289 22.76 -20.10 84.49
N SER A 290 22.22 -20.53 83.29
CA SER A 290 22.14 -19.77 81.95
C SER A 290 21.01 -20.11 80.85
N GLN A 291 20.86 -19.32 79.72
CA GLN A 291 20.54 -19.61 78.23
C GLN A 291 19.15 -20.12 77.59
N THR A 292 18.80 -20.22 76.24
CA THR A 292 18.69 -19.34 74.96
C THR A 292 18.00 -19.98 73.65
N LEU A 293 17.41 -19.19 72.67
CA LEU A 293 17.25 -19.32 71.14
C LEU A 293 16.04 -19.98 70.29
N PHE A 294 15.84 -19.55 69.00
CA PHE A 294 15.21 -20.15 67.71
C PHE A 294 14.13 -19.42 66.79
N ASN A 295 13.56 -20.04 65.68
CA ASN A 295 13.16 -19.41 64.34
C ASN A 295 12.03 -20.11 63.40
N GLU A 296 11.68 -19.54 62.19
CA GLU A 296 11.00 -20.07 60.90
C GLU A 296 9.44 -19.84 60.61
N LEU A 297 8.72 -19.96 59.43
CA LEU A 297 8.84 -20.49 58.00
C LEU A 297 7.89 -19.77 56.89
N SER A 298 7.37 -20.38 55.76
CA SER A 298 6.78 -19.68 54.53
C SER A 298 5.73 -20.38 53.53
N GLY A 299 5.06 -19.63 52.59
CA GLY A 299 4.64 -20.01 51.16
C GLY A 299 3.15 -20.29 50.70
N LEU A 300 2.71 -19.94 49.43
CA LEU A 300 1.79 -20.68 48.45
C LEU A 300 1.19 -19.88 47.21
N SER A 301 0.33 -20.51 46.34
CA SER A 301 0.14 -20.24 44.87
C SER A 301 -1.32 -20.16 44.26
N VAL A 302 -1.48 -20.31 42.92
CA VAL A 302 -2.65 -20.02 42.01
C VAL A 302 -3.30 -21.29 41.39
N ASP A 303 -4.51 -21.21 40.80
CA ASP A 303 -5.22 -22.30 40.07
C ASP A 303 -6.06 -21.81 38.84
N SER A 304 -6.60 -22.71 37.98
CA SER A 304 -7.29 -22.39 36.69
C SER A 304 -8.61 -23.15 36.40
N ASP A 305 -9.36 -22.75 35.35
CA ASP A 305 -9.88 -23.64 34.27
C ASP A 305 -11.12 -23.14 33.48
N LYS A 306 -11.10 -23.33 32.14
CA LYS A 306 -12.23 -23.69 31.24
C LYS A 306 -11.82 -23.71 29.75
N GLU A 307 -12.18 -24.77 29.03
CA GLU A 307 -11.91 -24.92 27.58
C GLU A 307 -13.02 -24.32 26.68
N PRO A 308 -12.66 -23.75 25.51
CA PRO A 308 -13.57 -23.53 24.38
C PRO A 308 -13.42 -24.62 23.29
N ALA A 309 -14.42 -24.76 22.42
CA ALA A 309 -14.46 -25.80 21.39
C ALA A 309 -13.36 -25.66 20.32
N VAL A 310 -12.73 -26.78 19.94
CA VAL A 310 -11.64 -26.83 18.95
C VAL A 310 -12.17 -26.65 17.53
N LEU A 311 -12.16 -25.40 17.05
CA LEU A 311 -12.22 -25.11 15.61
C LEU A 311 -10.94 -25.65 14.94
N SER A 312 -11.08 -26.30 13.79
CA SER A 312 -9.92 -26.66 12.97
C SER A 312 -9.19 -25.39 12.54
N VAL A 313 -7.92 -25.25 12.93
CA VAL A 313 -7.05 -24.10 12.61
C VAL A 313 -7.03 -23.82 11.10
N GLN A 314 -7.06 -24.88 10.29
CA GLN A 314 -7.13 -24.79 8.83
C GLN A 314 -8.38 -24.01 8.35
N ASN A 315 -9.54 -24.25 8.96
CA ASN A 315 -10.80 -23.58 8.59
C ASN A 315 -10.82 -22.11 9.02
N VAL A 316 -10.03 -21.73 10.04
CA VAL A 316 -9.91 -20.33 10.47
C VAL A 316 -9.05 -19.56 9.48
N PHE A 317 -7.84 -20.04 9.19
CA PHE A 317 -6.80 -19.25 8.51
C PHE A 317 -6.62 -19.53 7.02
N LEU A 318 -7.01 -20.69 6.48
CA LEU A 318 -6.90 -20.98 5.03
C LEU A 318 -8.24 -20.85 4.30
N PRO A 319 -8.23 -20.46 3.00
CA PRO A 319 -9.43 -20.43 2.17
C PRO A 319 -10.13 -21.78 2.03
N GLN A 320 -11.45 -21.74 1.81
CA GLN A 320 -12.27 -22.93 1.63
C GLN A 320 -11.81 -23.71 0.39
N GLY A 321 -11.55 -25.02 0.56
CA GLY A 321 -11.03 -25.85 -0.51
C GLY A 321 -9.54 -25.64 -0.83
N TYR A 322 -8.75 -25.11 0.12
CA TYR A 322 -7.30 -25.17 0.06
C TYR A 322 -6.81 -26.64 -0.01
N PRO A 323 -5.81 -26.97 -0.85
CA PRO A 323 -4.98 -26.06 -1.64
C PRO A 323 -5.58 -25.63 -2.98
N GLU A 324 -6.50 -26.39 -3.59
CA GLU A 324 -6.87 -26.20 -4.99
C GLU A 324 -7.91 -25.09 -5.23
N SER A 325 -8.13 -24.21 -4.23
CA SER A 325 -8.87 -22.95 -4.35
C SER A 325 -7.98 -21.71 -4.43
N VAL A 326 -6.66 -21.86 -4.29
CA VAL A 326 -5.68 -20.77 -4.37
C VAL A 326 -4.54 -21.06 -5.35
N SER A 327 -3.70 -20.05 -5.62
CA SER A 327 -2.43 -20.22 -6.35
C SER A 327 -1.43 -21.07 -5.57
N GLU A 328 -0.54 -21.78 -6.27
CA GLU A 328 0.53 -22.59 -5.65
C GLU A 328 1.48 -21.74 -4.77
N ASP A 329 1.62 -20.46 -5.09
CA ASP A 329 2.45 -19.51 -4.33
C ASP A 329 1.81 -19.02 -3.02
N TYR A 330 0.50 -19.21 -2.80
CA TYR A 330 -0.24 -18.61 -1.68
C TYR A 330 0.40 -18.86 -0.31
N LEU A 331 0.69 -20.12 0.03
CA LEU A 331 1.27 -20.45 1.34
C LEU A 331 2.71 -19.92 1.49
N SER A 332 3.48 -19.90 0.41
CA SER A 332 4.85 -19.35 0.42
C SER A 332 4.83 -17.85 0.66
N TYR A 333 3.91 -17.14 -0.02
CA TYR A 333 3.68 -15.72 0.17
C TYR A 333 3.25 -15.42 1.62
N GLN A 334 2.20 -16.07 2.11
CA GLN A 334 1.61 -15.79 3.43
C GLN A 334 2.56 -16.04 4.60
N ILE A 335 3.45 -17.04 4.52
CA ILE A 335 4.48 -17.28 5.55
C ILE A 335 5.46 -16.09 5.63
N TRP A 336 5.93 -15.59 4.48
CA TRP A 336 6.85 -14.46 4.45
C TRP A 336 6.16 -13.13 4.78
N ASP A 337 4.92 -12.92 4.33
CA ASP A 337 4.12 -11.73 4.66
C ASP A 337 3.80 -11.68 6.17
N SER A 338 3.54 -12.84 6.80
CA SER A 338 3.38 -12.94 8.26
C SER A 338 4.64 -12.50 9.04
N ILE A 339 5.83 -12.90 8.57
CA ILE A 339 7.10 -12.47 9.19
C ILE A 339 7.34 -10.97 8.93
N GLN A 340 7.00 -10.48 7.74
CA GLN A 340 7.04 -9.05 7.40
C GLN A 340 6.13 -8.24 8.35
N ALA A 341 4.84 -8.59 8.45
CA ALA A 341 3.86 -7.89 9.27
C ALA A 341 4.24 -7.89 10.76
N PHE A 342 4.79 -9.00 11.29
CA PHE A 342 5.32 -9.06 12.65
C PHE A 342 6.43 -8.03 12.88
N ALA A 343 7.41 -7.97 11.98
CA ALA A 343 8.51 -7.01 12.06
C ALA A 343 8.02 -5.55 11.93
N SER A 344 7.11 -5.28 10.98
CA SER A 344 6.53 -3.95 10.77
C SER A 344 5.70 -3.46 11.97
N SER A 345 5.02 -4.37 12.67
CA SER A 345 4.21 -4.04 13.86
C SER A 345 5.10 -3.65 15.06
N ILE A 346 6.30 -4.25 15.17
CA ILE A 346 7.31 -3.87 16.16
C ILE A 346 7.95 -2.52 15.81
N THR A 347 8.43 -2.32 14.58
CA THR A 347 9.06 -1.04 14.19
C THR A 347 8.05 0.12 14.21
N GLY A 348 6.79 -0.12 13.81
CA GLY A 348 5.69 0.82 13.95
C GLY A 348 5.36 1.21 15.41
N THR A 349 5.55 0.29 16.36
CA THR A 349 5.41 0.59 17.80
C THR A 349 6.56 1.47 18.31
N LEU A 350 7.81 1.22 17.88
CA LEU A 350 8.97 2.06 18.21
C LEU A 350 8.82 3.50 17.67
N ALA A 351 8.32 3.64 16.44
CA ALA A 351 7.94 4.93 15.86
C ALA A 351 6.82 5.62 16.64
N THR A 352 5.73 4.91 16.96
CA THR A 352 4.61 5.45 17.76
C THR A 352 5.07 5.98 19.11
N GLN A 353 5.94 5.25 19.83
CA GLN A 353 6.52 5.72 21.09
C GLN A 353 7.36 7.00 20.90
N SER A 354 8.12 7.08 19.79
CA SER A 354 8.97 8.22 19.46
C SER A 354 8.15 9.48 19.13
N VAL A 355 7.06 9.33 18.37
CA VAL A 355 6.14 10.42 18.02
C VAL A 355 5.37 10.92 19.25
N LEU A 356 4.82 10.04 20.08
CA LEU A 356 4.12 10.44 21.32
C LEU A 356 5.04 11.26 22.23
N LYS A 357 6.29 10.83 22.39
CA LYS A 357 7.31 11.54 23.16
C LYS A 357 7.70 12.88 22.53
N GLY A 358 7.81 12.96 21.20
CA GLY A 358 8.12 14.21 20.49
C GLY A 358 6.97 15.23 20.52
N ILE A 359 5.72 14.77 20.56
CA ILE A 359 4.52 15.58 20.84
C ILE A 359 4.51 16.11 22.29
N GLY A 360 5.33 15.53 23.18
CA GLY A 360 5.47 15.95 24.58
C GLY A 360 4.65 15.14 25.57
N VAL A 361 4.19 13.93 25.22
CA VAL A 361 3.57 13.02 26.20
C VAL A 361 4.59 12.68 27.28
N GLY A 362 4.29 13.06 28.53
CA GLY A 362 5.21 12.97 29.66
C GLY A 362 6.02 14.24 29.96
N ASN A 363 5.73 15.37 29.30
CA ASN A 363 6.29 16.68 29.62
C ASN A 363 5.18 17.61 30.17
N GLU A 364 5.34 18.13 31.38
CA GLU A 364 4.40 19.04 32.05
C GLU A 364 4.18 20.36 31.30
N GLN A 365 5.11 20.76 30.43
CA GLN A 365 5.01 21.97 29.61
C GLN A 365 4.31 21.74 28.26
N ALA A 366 3.95 20.50 27.91
CA ALA A 366 3.29 20.19 26.64
C ALA A 366 1.79 20.49 26.71
N THR A 367 1.24 21.15 25.69
CA THR A 367 -0.19 21.51 25.64
C THR A 367 -0.98 20.53 24.76
N VAL A 368 -2.18 20.18 25.20
CA VAL A 368 -3.13 19.37 24.40
C VAL A 368 -3.42 20.04 23.07
N LEU A 369 -3.54 21.38 23.03
CA LEU A 369 -3.75 22.13 21.80
C LEU A 369 -2.60 21.95 20.80
N GLY A 370 -1.33 22.05 21.24
CA GLY A 370 -0.18 21.82 20.37
C GLY A 370 -0.10 20.39 19.83
N ALA A 371 -0.46 19.40 20.65
CA ALA A 371 -0.60 18.02 20.23
C ALA A 371 -1.69 17.85 19.16
N THR A 372 -2.90 18.36 19.41
CA THR A 372 -4.04 18.28 18.46
C THR A 372 -3.73 18.98 17.14
N LEU A 373 -3.12 20.18 17.17
CA LEU A 373 -2.71 20.88 15.94
C LEU A 373 -1.65 20.10 15.15
N THR A 374 -0.71 19.43 15.82
CA THR A 374 0.29 18.58 15.16
C THR A 374 -0.37 17.40 14.45
N TRP A 375 -1.33 16.71 15.09
CA TRP A 375 -2.10 15.63 14.45
C TRP A 375 -2.93 16.14 13.26
N LEU A 376 -3.64 17.25 13.40
CA LEU A 376 -4.45 17.82 12.30
C LEU A 376 -3.60 18.20 11.08
N LEU A 377 -2.43 18.83 11.29
CA LEU A 377 -1.51 19.17 10.19
C LEU A 377 -0.92 17.93 9.53
N LYS A 378 -0.50 16.95 10.33
CA LYS A 378 0.03 15.66 9.88
C LYS A 378 -0.96 14.91 9.00
N ASP A 379 -2.17 14.71 9.51
CA ASP A 379 -3.17 13.88 8.85
C ASP A 379 -3.73 14.59 7.60
N CYS A 380 -3.90 15.92 7.63
CA CYS A 380 -4.22 16.74 6.45
C CYS A 380 -3.16 16.61 5.35
N THR A 381 -1.87 16.71 5.71
CA THR A 381 -0.75 16.54 4.75
C THR A 381 -0.78 15.14 4.13
N GLY A 382 -1.06 14.11 4.93
CA GLY A 382 -1.24 12.73 4.47
C GLY A 382 -2.39 12.59 3.46
N MET A 383 -3.58 13.07 3.81
CA MET A 383 -4.79 12.98 2.95
C MET A 383 -4.62 13.74 1.62
N MET A 384 -3.98 14.92 1.63
CA MET A 384 -3.66 15.63 0.38
C MET A 384 -2.69 14.84 -0.49
N GLY A 385 -1.63 14.27 0.12
CA GLY A 385 -0.69 13.40 -0.57
C GLY A 385 -1.33 12.14 -1.14
N GLN A 386 -2.27 11.55 -0.42
CA GLN A 386 -3.06 10.39 -0.84
C GLN A 386 -3.81 10.69 -2.15
N ILE A 387 -4.58 11.79 -2.19
CA ILE A 387 -5.35 12.19 -3.37
C ILE A 387 -4.44 12.46 -4.57
N ILE A 388 -3.33 13.18 -4.38
CA ILE A 388 -2.37 13.49 -5.45
C ILE A 388 -1.71 12.21 -5.99
N PHE A 389 -1.29 11.28 -5.13
CA PHE A 389 -0.67 10.03 -5.56
C PHE A 389 -1.65 9.11 -6.29
N ALA A 390 -2.90 9.00 -5.81
CA ALA A 390 -3.95 8.25 -6.50
C ALA A 390 -4.19 8.79 -7.92
N TRP A 391 -4.27 10.12 -8.08
CA TRP A 391 -4.46 10.78 -9.37
C TRP A 391 -3.28 10.58 -10.32
N VAL A 392 -2.04 10.70 -9.84
CA VAL A 392 -0.82 10.61 -10.66
C VAL A 392 -0.46 9.16 -11.03
N GLN A 393 -0.65 8.20 -10.12
CA GLN A 393 -0.04 6.87 -10.23
C GLN A 393 -1.03 5.70 -10.32
N GLY A 394 -2.33 5.91 -10.03
CA GLY A 394 -3.31 4.84 -9.84
C GLY A 394 -3.35 3.78 -10.96
N THR A 395 -3.38 4.21 -12.22
CA THR A 395 -3.44 3.33 -13.41
C THR A 395 -2.23 2.40 -13.59
N ASN A 396 -1.11 2.69 -12.92
CA ASN A 396 0.15 1.96 -13.09
C ASN A 396 0.42 0.94 -11.98
N LEU A 397 -0.36 0.94 -10.90
CA LEU A 397 -0.13 0.12 -9.71
C LEU A 397 -0.26 -1.39 -10.02
N ASP A 398 -1.33 -1.80 -10.71
CA ASP A 398 -1.58 -3.20 -11.07
C ASP A 398 -0.49 -3.77 -11.99
N CYS A 399 -0.08 -2.98 -12.99
CA CYS A 399 0.93 -3.36 -13.98
C CYS A 399 2.28 -3.77 -13.36
N ASN A 400 2.61 -3.20 -12.21
CA ASN A 400 3.88 -3.44 -11.52
C ASN A 400 3.66 -3.85 -10.05
N ALA A 401 2.55 -4.55 -9.74
CA ALA A 401 2.08 -4.73 -8.36
C ALA A 401 3.14 -5.27 -7.39
N LYS A 402 3.93 -6.27 -7.82
CA LYS A 402 5.09 -6.77 -7.06
C LYS A 402 6.08 -5.69 -6.64
N ARG A 403 6.46 -4.84 -7.60
CA ARG A 403 7.43 -3.76 -7.40
C ARG A 403 6.83 -2.63 -6.55
N TYR A 404 5.56 -2.28 -6.77
CA TYR A 404 4.90 -1.28 -5.92
C TYR A 404 4.69 -1.73 -4.48
N ARG A 405 4.43 -3.03 -4.22
CA ARG A 405 4.37 -3.57 -2.85
C ARG A 405 5.72 -3.43 -2.14
N LEU A 406 6.80 -3.90 -2.77
CA LEU A 406 8.15 -3.79 -2.19
C LEU A 406 8.61 -2.33 -2.01
N LEU A 407 8.30 -1.43 -2.95
CA LEU A 407 8.62 0.00 -2.85
C LEU A 407 7.76 0.73 -1.80
N ALA A 408 6.49 0.35 -1.62
CA ALA A 408 5.63 0.91 -0.58
C ALA A 408 6.17 0.56 0.81
N ASP A 409 6.57 -0.69 1.01
CA ASP A 409 7.12 -1.13 2.30
C ASP A 409 8.50 -0.51 2.61
N ILE A 410 9.35 -0.29 1.59
CA ILE A 410 10.57 0.53 1.73
C ILE A 410 10.23 1.98 2.13
N LEU A 411 9.19 2.57 1.54
CA LEU A 411 8.72 3.92 1.89
C LEU A 411 8.08 3.97 3.29
N ASN A 412 7.52 2.86 3.78
CA ASN A 412 7.02 2.71 5.14
C ASN A 412 8.17 2.69 6.15
N ASP A 413 9.23 1.92 5.89
CA ASP A 413 10.44 1.91 6.71
C ASP A 413 11.11 3.30 6.76
N VAL A 414 11.09 4.06 5.66
CA VAL A 414 11.51 5.47 5.64
C VAL A 414 10.61 6.32 6.55
N ALA A 415 9.29 6.18 6.51
CA ALA A 415 8.38 6.92 7.39
C ALA A 415 8.58 6.59 8.88
N ILE A 416 8.77 5.30 9.20
CA ILE A 416 9.08 4.82 10.55
C ILE A 416 10.45 5.36 11.02
N PHE A 417 11.45 5.44 10.13
CA PHE A 417 12.73 6.08 10.44
C PHE A 417 12.58 7.58 10.71
N LEU A 418 11.79 8.31 9.90
CA LEU A 418 11.51 9.74 10.11
C LEU A 418 10.86 9.99 11.48
N ASP A 419 9.91 9.15 11.90
CA ASP A 419 9.26 9.22 13.22
C ASP A 419 10.23 8.99 14.40
N ILE A 420 11.11 7.99 14.28
CA ILE A 420 12.13 7.70 15.30
C ILE A 420 13.13 8.87 15.37
N LEU A 421 13.62 9.32 14.21
CA LEU A 421 14.58 10.42 14.09
C LEU A 421 14.01 11.77 14.56
N ALA A 422 12.70 12.00 14.40
CA ALA A 422 12.02 13.20 14.89
C ALA A 422 12.19 13.38 16.41
N SER A 423 12.40 12.29 17.18
CA SER A 423 12.66 12.36 18.63
C SER A 423 14.08 12.80 19.02
N LEU A 424 14.99 12.97 18.05
CA LEU A 424 16.36 13.48 18.23
C LEU A 424 16.59 14.91 17.70
N ILE A 425 15.62 15.47 16.99
CA ILE A 425 15.73 16.73 16.25
C ILE A 425 15.06 17.89 17.02
N PRO A 426 15.52 19.16 16.92
CA PRO A 426 14.88 20.30 17.55
C PRO A 426 13.39 20.46 17.19
N ALA A 427 12.59 20.88 18.17
CA ALA A 427 11.12 20.92 18.07
C ALA A 427 10.57 21.72 16.88
N GLN A 428 11.31 22.71 16.38
CA GLN A 428 10.95 23.51 15.20
C GLN A 428 10.81 22.66 13.92
N LEU A 429 11.54 21.54 13.83
CA LEU A 429 11.50 20.63 12.68
C LEU A 429 10.65 19.37 12.93
N PHE A 430 10.22 19.13 14.17
CA PHE A 430 9.43 17.95 14.54
C PHE A 430 8.14 17.82 13.71
N ILE A 431 7.38 18.91 13.59
CA ILE A 431 6.13 18.93 12.81
C ILE A 431 6.40 18.61 11.34
N PHE A 432 7.46 19.17 10.74
CA PHE A 432 7.84 18.88 9.35
C PHE A 432 8.17 17.39 9.14
N MET A 433 8.96 16.80 10.04
CA MET A 433 9.33 15.37 9.98
C MET A 433 8.09 14.46 10.08
N VAL A 434 7.18 14.76 11.00
CA VAL A 434 5.95 13.99 11.22
C VAL A 434 4.93 14.16 10.08
N CYS A 435 4.80 15.37 9.51
CA CYS A 435 3.99 15.58 8.31
C CYS A 435 4.56 14.85 7.08
N LEU A 436 5.89 14.86 6.89
CA LEU A 436 6.56 14.12 5.81
C LEU A 436 6.41 12.60 5.97
N SER A 437 6.58 12.10 7.19
CA SER A 437 6.31 10.70 7.56
C SER A 437 4.86 10.30 7.26
N SER A 438 3.88 11.17 7.54
CA SER A 438 2.48 10.92 7.22
C SER A 438 2.20 10.92 5.72
N LEU A 439 2.79 11.86 4.97
CA LEU A 439 2.76 11.88 3.51
C LEU A 439 3.28 10.55 2.93
N CYS A 440 4.43 10.06 3.42
CA CYS A 440 4.95 8.75 3.06
C CYS A 440 3.93 7.64 3.37
N ARG A 441 3.42 7.54 4.60
CA ARG A 441 2.45 6.48 4.97
C ARG A 441 1.13 6.53 4.19
N SER A 442 0.63 7.71 3.83
CA SER A 442 -0.58 7.85 3.02
C SER A 442 -0.39 7.39 1.57
N ILE A 443 0.81 7.59 1.00
CA ILE A 443 1.21 7.00 -0.30
C ILE A 443 1.31 5.48 -0.19
N VAL A 444 1.95 4.98 0.87
CA VAL A 444 2.04 3.54 1.19
C VAL A 444 0.66 2.91 1.33
N GLY A 445 -0.29 3.60 1.97
CA GLY A 445 -1.66 3.10 2.17
C GLY A 445 -2.37 2.76 0.86
N ILE A 446 -2.27 3.64 -0.16
CA ILE A 446 -2.82 3.33 -1.50
C ILE A 446 -2.04 2.20 -2.15
N ALA A 447 -0.71 2.34 -2.25
CA ALA A 447 0.12 1.39 -2.98
C ALA A 447 0.00 -0.03 -2.39
N GLY A 448 0.00 -0.15 -1.07
CA GLY A 448 -0.25 -1.40 -0.35
C GLY A 448 -1.65 -1.95 -0.59
N ALA A 449 -2.70 -1.13 -0.49
CA ALA A 449 -4.08 -1.58 -0.72
C ALA A 449 -4.33 -2.06 -2.16
N SER A 450 -3.94 -1.28 -3.16
CA SER A 450 -4.08 -1.64 -4.58
C SER A 450 -3.29 -2.89 -4.93
N THR A 451 -2.04 -2.99 -4.48
CA THR A 451 -1.22 -4.19 -4.78
C THR A 451 -1.67 -5.42 -4.01
N ARG A 452 -2.19 -5.29 -2.79
CA ARG A 452 -2.84 -6.39 -2.05
C ARG A 452 -4.11 -6.86 -2.76
N ALA A 453 -4.89 -5.97 -3.38
CA ALA A 453 -6.04 -6.35 -4.21
C ALA A 453 -5.60 -7.15 -5.46
N ALA A 454 -4.59 -6.68 -6.20
CA ALA A 454 -4.02 -7.39 -7.34
C ALA A 454 -3.43 -8.77 -6.96
N LEU A 455 -2.79 -8.89 -5.79
CA LEU A 455 -2.33 -10.17 -5.26
C LEU A 455 -3.50 -11.08 -4.83
N SER A 456 -4.54 -10.54 -4.19
CA SER A 456 -5.75 -11.30 -3.82
C SER A 456 -6.47 -11.87 -5.05
N GLN A 457 -6.54 -11.08 -6.13
CA GLN A 457 -7.10 -11.50 -7.42
C GLN A 457 -6.25 -12.61 -8.07
N HIS A 458 -4.92 -12.48 -8.06
CA HIS A 458 -4.00 -13.53 -8.53
C HIS A 458 -4.11 -14.82 -7.70
N GLN A 459 -4.30 -14.70 -6.39
CA GLN A 459 -4.38 -15.84 -5.47
C GLN A 459 -5.73 -16.57 -5.54
N ALA A 460 -6.83 -15.93 -5.96
CA ALA A 460 -8.15 -16.55 -6.02
C ALA A 460 -8.34 -17.42 -7.28
N ARG A 461 -8.51 -18.74 -7.14
CA ARG A 461 -8.63 -19.69 -8.27
C ARG A 461 -10.01 -20.30 -8.47
N ARG A 462 -11.00 -19.94 -7.66
CA ARG A 462 -12.41 -20.38 -7.77
C ARG A 462 -13.40 -19.22 -7.63
N ASN A 463 -13.04 -18.04 -8.15
CA ASN A 463 -13.78 -16.77 -7.95
C ASN A 463 -13.98 -16.42 -6.45
N ASN A 464 -13.08 -16.92 -5.60
CA ASN A 464 -13.15 -16.89 -4.14
C ASN A 464 -12.36 -15.72 -3.51
N MET A 465 -12.19 -14.61 -4.24
CA MET A 465 -11.36 -13.47 -3.81
C MET A 465 -11.76 -12.91 -2.45
N ALA A 466 -13.06 -12.83 -2.15
CA ALA A 466 -13.55 -12.37 -0.85
C ALA A 466 -13.13 -13.30 0.32
N ASP A 467 -13.12 -14.62 0.11
CA ASP A 467 -12.62 -15.57 1.11
C ASP A 467 -11.11 -15.43 1.27
N VAL A 468 -10.35 -15.38 0.16
CA VAL A 468 -8.89 -15.12 0.18
C VAL A 468 -8.54 -13.87 1.01
N SER A 469 -9.20 -12.73 0.76
CA SER A 469 -8.94 -11.49 1.50
C SER A 469 -9.42 -11.52 2.96
N VAL A 470 -10.49 -12.25 3.30
CA VAL A 470 -10.91 -12.45 4.71
C VAL A 470 -9.90 -13.33 5.46
N LYS A 471 -9.32 -14.33 4.80
CA LYS A 471 -8.28 -15.20 5.36
C LYS A 471 -6.93 -14.49 5.52
N ASP A 472 -6.54 -13.68 4.54
CA ASP A 472 -5.41 -12.74 4.60
C ASP A 472 -5.53 -11.83 5.84
N SER A 473 -6.65 -11.12 5.97
CA SER A 473 -6.93 -10.25 7.12
C SER A 473 -6.97 -11.01 8.47
N SER A 474 -7.43 -12.27 8.48
CA SER A 474 -7.40 -13.12 9.68
C SER A 474 -5.98 -13.51 10.10
N GLN A 475 -5.08 -13.77 9.14
CA GLN A 475 -3.67 -14.05 9.39
C GLN A 475 -2.93 -12.79 9.87
N GLU A 476 -3.12 -11.66 9.18
CA GLU A 476 -2.60 -10.34 9.58
C GLU A 476 -3.05 -9.95 11.00
N THR A 477 -4.31 -10.27 11.38
CA THR A 477 -4.82 -10.02 12.73
C THR A 477 -4.11 -10.88 13.78
N LEU A 478 -3.92 -12.18 13.53
CA LEU A 478 -3.19 -13.07 14.45
C LEU A 478 -1.74 -12.61 14.67
N VAL A 479 -1.07 -12.21 13.58
CA VAL A 479 0.29 -11.68 13.61
C VAL A 479 0.36 -10.39 14.44
N ASN A 480 -0.58 -9.46 14.23
CA ASN A 480 -0.63 -8.22 15.01
C ASN A 480 -0.93 -8.44 16.50
N VAL A 481 -1.80 -9.39 16.86
CA VAL A 481 -2.00 -9.78 18.28
C VAL A 481 -0.71 -10.33 18.88
N THR A 482 0.01 -11.17 18.13
CA THR A 482 1.29 -11.75 18.57
C THR A 482 2.37 -10.68 18.75
N ALA A 483 2.47 -9.73 17.82
CA ALA A 483 3.38 -8.58 17.91
C ALA A 483 3.00 -7.65 19.07
N LEU A 484 1.71 -7.41 19.34
CA LEU A 484 1.25 -6.59 20.46
C LEU A 484 1.65 -7.21 21.81
N LEU A 485 1.49 -8.53 21.98
CA LEU A 485 1.94 -9.24 23.18
C LEU A 485 3.47 -9.15 23.37
N PHE A 486 4.24 -9.24 22.28
CA PHE A 486 5.69 -9.04 22.31
C PHE A 486 6.05 -7.58 22.68
N ASN A 487 5.36 -6.60 22.09
CA ASN A 487 5.58 -5.19 22.34
C ASN A 487 5.28 -4.77 23.79
N LEU A 488 4.25 -5.36 24.43
CA LEU A 488 3.98 -5.14 25.86
C LEU A 488 5.18 -5.52 26.76
N ILE A 489 5.92 -6.58 26.39
CA ILE A 489 7.14 -6.99 27.10
C ILE A 489 8.32 -6.09 26.71
N LEU A 490 8.40 -5.66 25.44
CA LEU A 490 9.52 -4.90 24.88
C LEU A 490 9.58 -3.43 25.34
N THR A 491 8.45 -2.73 25.35
CA THR A 491 8.36 -1.28 25.58
C THR A 491 9.00 -0.81 26.92
N PRO A 492 8.87 -1.53 28.05
CA PRO A 492 9.58 -1.18 29.29
C PRO A 492 11.11 -1.15 29.15
N PHE A 493 11.71 -2.10 28.41
CA PHE A 493 13.16 -2.12 28.20
C PHE A 493 13.61 -0.99 27.26
N VAL A 494 12.88 -0.76 26.18
CA VAL A 494 13.14 0.34 25.22
C VAL A 494 13.07 1.71 25.91
N SER A 495 12.09 1.90 26.80
CA SER A 495 11.94 3.12 27.60
C SER A 495 13.15 3.40 28.51
N LYS A 496 13.83 2.34 28.97
CA LYS A 496 15.02 2.41 29.84
C LYS A 496 16.33 2.60 29.05
N TYR A 497 16.44 2.03 27.86
CA TYR A 497 17.66 2.00 27.06
C TYR A 497 17.43 2.64 25.68
N LYS A 498 17.63 3.96 25.56
CA LYS A 498 17.33 4.74 24.34
C LYS A 498 17.98 4.18 23.06
N GLU A 499 19.25 3.79 23.14
CA GLU A 499 19.99 3.23 21.99
C GLU A 499 19.38 1.91 21.46
N LEU A 500 18.66 1.18 22.32
CA LEU A 500 17.98 -0.06 21.94
C LEU A 500 16.92 0.18 20.84
N VAL A 501 16.34 1.38 20.76
CA VAL A 501 15.43 1.77 19.66
C VAL A 501 16.11 1.57 18.31
N PHE A 502 17.35 2.05 18.15
CA PHE A 502 18.06 2.01 16.87
C PHE A 502 18.54 0.60 16.52
N TYR A 503 18.99 -0.19 17.51
CA TYR A 503 19.36 -1.58 17.29
C TYR A 503 18.15 -2.44 16.89
N LEU A 504 17.02 -2.31 17.60
CA LEU A 504 15.78 -3.03 17.28
C LEU A 504 15.20 -2.59 15.93
N PHE A 505 15.13 -1.28 15.67
CA PHE A 505 14.68 -0.75 14.38
C PHE A 505 15.53 -1.30 13.24
N THR A 506 16.86 -1.22 13.33
CA THR A 506 17.76 -1.73 12.29
C THR A 506 17.58 -3.24 12.05
N PHE A 507 17.46 -4.03 13.13
CA PHE A 507 17.24 -5.48 13.03
C PHE A 507 15.89 -5.81 12.40
N PHE A 508 14.79 -5.25 12.89
CA PHE A 508 13.45 -5.56 12.40
C PHE A 508 13.18 -4.97 11.02
N THR A 509 13.75 -3.82 10.63
CA THR A 509 13.68 -3.31 9.25
C THR A 509 14.44 -4.21 8.27
N MET A 510 15.60 -4.75 8.65
CA MET A 510 16.30 -5.73 7.80
C MET A 510 15.49 -7.04 7.66
N LEU A 511 14.84 -7.50 8.73
CA LEU A 511 13.93 -8.65 8.69
C LEU A 511 12.68 -8.37 7.84
N HIS A 512 12.08 -7.18 7.96
CA HIS A 512 10.92 -6.71 7.20
C HIS A 512 11.21 -6.72 5.70
N LEU A 513 12.28 -6.05 5.27
CA LEU A 513 12.66 -5.95 3.86
C LEU A 513 13.07 -7.30 3.26
N TYR A 514 13.80 -8.14 4.01
CA TYR A 514 14.15 -9.49 3.55
C TYR A 514 12.93 -10.40 3.40
N SER A 515 12.00 -10.34 4.36
CA SER A 515 10.76 -11.14 4.31
C SER A 515 9.87 -10.71 3.16
N ASN A 516 9.68 -9.40 2.97
CA ASN A 516 8.93 -8.85 1.83
C ASN A 516 9.54 -9.25 0.48
N TYR A 517 10.85 -9.07 0.31
CA TYR A 517 11.55 -9.51 -0.91
C TYR A 517 11.30 -11.01 -1.18
N SER A 518 11.34 -11.84 -0.14
CA SER A 518 11.10 -13.28 -0.23
C SER A 518 9.64 -13.61 -0.56
N ALA A 519 8.67 -12.91 0.04
CA ALA A 519 7.24 -13.00 -0.28
C ALA A 519 7.01 -12.68 -1.77
N ILE A 520 7.46 -11.52 -2.23
CA ILE A 520 7.24 -11.00 -3.58
C ILE A 520 7.98 -11.79 -4.66
N LYS A 521 9.15 -12.39 -4.35
CA LYS A 521 9.82 -13.34 -5.25
C LYS A 521 9.19 -14.74 -5.26
N SER A 522 8.36 -15.10 -4.27
CA SER A 522 7.60 -16.36 -4.30
C SER A 522 6.37 -16.30 -5.22
N VAL A 523 5.79 -15.12 -5.44
CA VAL A 523 4.57 -14.92 -6.27
C VAL A 523 4.85 -15.19 -7.75
N THR A 524 3.99 -16.00 -8.38
CA THR A 524 4.12 -16.54 -9.75
C THR A 524 2.94 -16.17 -10.64
N MET A 525 2.82 -14.90 -10.99
CA MET A 525 1.74 -14.36 -11.84
C MET A 525 1.84 -14.80 -13.30
N GLU A 526 0.77 -15.41 -13.82
CA GLU A 526 0.60 -15.79 -15.24
C GLU A 526 0.21 -14.63 -16.16
N THR A 527 -0.11 -13.46 -15.60
CA THR A 527 -0.44 -12.26 -16.37
C THR A 527 0.82 -11.61 -16.95
N ILE A 528 0.75 -11.20 -18.22
CA ILE A 528 1.87 -10.53 -18.90
C ILE A 528 1.85 -9.04 -18.53
N ASN A 529 2.93 -8.56 -17.91
CA ASN A 529 3.26 -7.12 -17.82
C ASN A 529 4.46 -6.80 -18.71
N GLN A 530 4.82 -5.52 -18.87
CA GLN A 530 5.94 -5.12 -19.72
C GLN A 530 7.25 -5.83 -19.34
N SER A 531 7.55 -5.93 -18.04
CA SER A 531 8.79 -6.53 -17.54
C SER A 531 8.91 -8.02 -17.89
N ARG A 532 7.82 -8.78 -17.75
CA ARG A 532 7.73 -10.19 -18.14
C ARG A 532 7.78 -10.35 -19.66
N LEU A 533 7.09 -9.49 -20.41
CA LEU A 533 7.11 -9.50 -21.88
C LEU A 533 8.53 -9.29 -22.43
N CYS A 534 9.30 -8.37 -21.87
CA CYS A 534 10.70 -8.14 -22.26
C CYS A 534 11.55 -9.41 -22.14
N ILE A 535 11.46 -10.11 -20.99
CA ILE A 535 12.16 -11.39 -20.75
C ILE A 535 11.71 -12.47 -21.74
N LEU A 536 10.39 -12.58 -21.98
CA LEU A 536 9.79 -13.54 -22.90
C LEU A 536 10.23 -13.32 -24.37
N VAL A 537 10.28 -12.06 -24.82
CA VAL A 537 10.71 -11.70 -26.18
C VAL A 537 12.22 -11.86 -26.33
N GLN A 538 13.02 -11.49 -25.32
CA GLN A 538 14.47 -11.72 -25.33
C GLN A 538 14.81 -13.21 -25.44
N GLU A 539 14.14 -14.10 -24.69
CA GLU A 539 14.38 -15.54 -24.84
C GLU A 539 13.95 -16.06 -26.22
N TYR A 540 12.80 -15.61 -26.73
CA TYR A 540 12.33 -15.99 -28.07
C TYR A 540 13.32 -15.57 -29.17
N LEU A 541 13.92 -14.38 -29.07
CA LEU A 541 14.95 -13.88 -29.98
C LEU A 541 16.36 -14.46 -29.73
N ARG A 542 16.53 -15.25 -28.66
CA ARG A 542 17.78 -15.94 -28.29
C ARG A 542 17.77 -17.43 -28.67
N SER A 543 16.67 -18.14 -28.40
CA SER A 543 16.54 -19.59 -28.56
C SER A 543 15.33 -20.06 -29.39
N SER A 544 14.46 -19.15 -29.84
CA SER A 544 13.15 -19.49 -30.44
C SER A 544 12.21 -20.30 -29.53
N THR A 545 12.44 -20.29 -28.21
CA THR A 545 11.57 -20.93 -27.20
C THR A 545 10.94 -19.90 -26.26
N ILE A 546 10.05 -20.36 -25.37
CA ILE A 546 9.38 -19.54 -24.36
C ILE A 546 9.57 -20.19 -22.98
N LEU A 547 9.94 -19.36 -22.01
CA LEU A 547 10.08 -19.74 -20.60
C LEU A 547 8.70 -19.97 -19.96
N ASN A 548 8.65 -20.86 -18.96
CA ASN A 548 7.45 -21.01 -18.14
C ASN A 548 7.25 -19.79 -17.22
N VAL A 549 6.03 -19.67 -16.67
CA VAL A 549 5.64 -18.60 -15.75
C VAL A 549 6.63 -18.43 -14.59
N LYS A 550 7.03 -19.53 -13.94
CA LYS A 550 7.87 -19.53 -12.74
C LYS A 550 9.26 -18.95 -13.00
N ASP A 551 9.91 -19.36 -14.09
CA ASP A 551 11.26 -18.90 -14.45
C ASP A 551 11.30 -17.41 -14.79
N VAL A 552 10.28 -16.88 -15.47
CA VAL A 552 10.17 -15.44 -15.75
C VAL A 552 9.84 -14.65 -14.48
N ASN A 553 8.97 -15.17 -13.61
CA ASN A 553 8.67 -14.55 -12.31
C ASN A 553 9.91 -14.54 -11.38
N MET A 554 10.81 -15.54 -11.50
CA MET A 554 12.12 -15.54 -10.85
C MET A 554 13.09 -14.52 -11.47
N GLN A 555 13.06 -14.31 -12.78
CA GLN A 555 13.89 -13.28 -13.46
C GLN A 555 13.33 -11.84 -13.36
N GLU A 556 12.03 -11.68 -13.06
CA GLU A 556 11.36 -10.38 -12.97
C GLU A 556 12.04 -9.46 -11.93
N PRO A 557 12.47 -8.24 -12.32
CA PRO A 557 13.09 -7.29 -11.41
C PRO A 557 12.01 -6.60 -10.55
N VAL A 558 12.12 -6.79 -9.23
CA VAL A 558 11.11 -6.30 -8.25
C VAL A 558 11.54 -5.03 -7.51
N ILE A 559 12.80 -4.60 -7.65
CA ILE A 559 13.33 -3.36 -7.02
C ILE A 559 13.44 -2.26 -8.08
N PHE A 560 14.32 -2.48 -9.06
CA PHE A 560 14.57 -1.57 -10.17
C PHE A 560 13.61 -1.82 -11.33
N ALA A 561 13.50 -0.87 -12.26
CA ALA A 561 12.81 -1.11 -13.52
C ALA A 561 13.60 -2.09 -14.40
N THR A 562 12.92 -2.83 -15.29
CA THR A 562 13.60 -3.54 -16.38
C THR A 562 14.37 -2.53 -17.23
N TYR A 563 15.68 -2.70 -17.32
CA TYR A 563 16.53 -1.89 -18.18
C TYR A 563 16.12 -2.07 -19.65
N ARG A 564 15.91 -0.95 -20.33
CA ARG A 564 15.73 -0.85 -21.78
C ARG A 564 16.44 0.39 -22.26
N LYS A 565 17.01 0.35 -23.45
CA LYS A 565 17.58 1.53 -24.12
C LYS A 565 16.52 2.42 -24.77
N MET A 566 15.38 1.84 -25.16
CA MET A 566 14.19 2.57 -25.61
C MET A 566 13.03 2.37 -24.63
N SER A 567 12.40 3.46 -24.19
CA SER A 567 11.23 3.44 -23.31
C SER A 567 9.93 3.32 -24.11
N ILE A 568 9.08 2.36 -23.73
CA ILE A 568 7.86 1.98 -24.46
C ILE A 568 6.63 2.66 -23.86
N HIS A 569 5.86 3.35 -24.69
CA HIS A 569 4.60 3.99 -24.32
C HIS A 569 3.45 3.38 -25.12
N LEU A 570 2.48 2.75 -24.44
CA LEU A 570 1.33 2.08 -25.05
C LEU A 570 0.08 2.95 -24.95
N GLY A 571 -0.73 3.04 -26.02
CA GLY A 571 -2.01 3.77 -26.01
C GLY A 571 -1.87 5.29 -25.88
N CYS A 572 -0.73 5.84 -26.26
CA CYS A 572 -0.39 7.25 -26.05
C CYS A 572 -1.08 8.20 -27.04
N SER A 573 -1.22 9.48 -26.66
CA SER A 573 -1.77 10.52 -27.55
C SER A 573 -0.88 10.75 -28.77
N ILE A 574 -1.48 10.82 -29.96
CA ILE A 574 -0.79 11.14 -31.22
C ILE A 574 -0.03 12.48 -31.14
N ASN A 575 -0.49 13.44 -30.33
CA ASN A 575 0.16 14.74 -30.14
C ASN A 575 1.53 14.66 -29.42
N ARG A 576 1.91 13.52 -28.82
CA ARG A 576 3.27 13.28 -28.31
C ARG A 576 4.27 12.94 -29.43
N ILE A 577 3.78 12.48 -30.57
CA ILE A 577 4.59 12.20 -31.76
C ILE A 577 4.58 13.47 -32.60
N TYR A 578 5.76 14.05 -32.86
CA TYR A 578 5.88 15.34 -33.55
C TYR A 578 5.10 15.34 -34.89
N PRO A 579 4.24 16.35 -35.15
CA PRO A 579 3.29 16.32 -36.26
C PRO A 579 3.95 16.71 -37.61
N ASP A 580 4.84 15.84 -38.09
CA ASP A 580 5.28 15.83 -39.48
C ASP A 580 4.33 14.93 -40.29
N GLU A 581 3.52 15.55 -41.15
CA GLU A 581 2.53 14.83 -41.97
C GLU A 581 3.15 13.73 -42.84
N SER A 582 4.41 13.88 -43.25
CA SER A 582 5.12 12.89 -44.07
C SER A 582 5.35 11.56 -43.32
N ASN A 583 5.68 11.64 -42.03
CA ASN A 583 5.84 10.46 -41.18
C ASN A 583 4.50 9.80 -40.89
N LEU A 584 3.43 10.57 -40.66
CA LEU A 584 2.09 10.02 -40.45
C LEU A 584 1.53 9.33 -41.71
N ALA A 585 1.83 9.85 -42.91
CA ALA A 585 1.46 9.19 -44.17
C ALA A 585 2.18 7.84 -44.33
N ASN A 586 3.50 7.79 -44.08
CA ASN A 586 4.30 6.56 -44.14
C ASN A 586 3.82 5.52 -43.10
N LEU A 587 3.54 5.93 -41.86
CA LEU A 587 2.93 5.05 -40.84
C LEU A 587 1.58 4.47 -41.29
N LYS A 588 0.71 5.26 -41.91
CA LYS A 588 -0.58 4.77 -42.45
C LYS A 588 -0.41 3.77 -43.61
N GLU A 589 0.69 3.83 -44.36
CA GLU A 589 1.00 2.84 -45.40
C GLU A 589 1.56 1.54 -44.82
N ILE A 590 2.48 1.62 -43.85
CA ILE A 590 3.06 0.44 -43.18
C ILE A 590 1.99 -0.35 -42.40
N TYR A 591 1.21 0.33 -41.55
CA TYR A 591 0.27 -0.32 -40.61
C TYR A 591 -1.16 -0.45 -41.14
N LYS A 592 -1.34 -0.34 -42.46
CA LYS A 592 -2.66 -0.24 -43.13
C LYS A 592 -3.69 -1.28 -42.69
N ASP A 593 -3.26 -2.53 -42.50
CA ASP A 593 -4.11 -3.67 -42.16
C ASP A 593 -3.95 -4.07 -40.67
N SER A 594 -3.83 -3.09 -39.76
CA SER A 594 -3.64 -3.32 -38.30
C SER A 594 -4.36 -2.28 -37.43
N LYS A 595 -4.65 -2.63 -36.17
CA LYS A 595 -5.30 -1.72 -35.20
C LYS A 595 -4.32 -1.06 -34.23
N TYR A 596 -3.03 -1.07 -34.53
CA TYR A 596 -2.01 -0.31 -33.84
C TYR A 596 -0.98 0.22 -34.85
N LEU A 597 -0.21 1.23 -34.46
CA LEU A 597 0.96 1.72 -35.18
C LEU A 597 2.11 1.91 -34.19
N VAL A 598 3.34 1.57 -34.58
CA VAL A 598 4.53 1.85 -33.76
C VAL A 598 5.37 2.93 -34.43
N PHE A 599 5.56 4.05 -33.73
CA PHE A 599 6.53 5.09 -34.06
C PHE A 599 7.78 4.94 -33.16
N THR A 600 8.96 5.15 -33.73
CA THR A 600 10.25 4.94 -33.03
C THR A 600 11.13 6.17 -33.14
N ASP A 601 11.40 6.82 -32.00
CA ASP A 601 12.34 7.93 -31.87
C ASP A 601 13.72 7.42 -31.42
N LEU A 602 14.62 7.26 -32.40
CA LEU A 602 16.00 6.81 -32.22
C LEU A 602 16.96 7.90 -31.71
N VAL A 603 16.47 9.13 -31.46
CA VAL A 603 17.24 10.24 -30.90
C VAL A 603 17.00 10.34 -29.40
N ASP A 604 15.75 10.48 -28.99
CA ASP A 604 15.36 10.68 -27.58
C ASP A 604 15.16 9.36 -26.81
N GLY A 605 15.12 8.22 -27.51
CA GLY A 605 15.08 6.89 -26.88
C GLY A 605 13.65 6.42 -26.51
N HIS A 606 12.70 6.68 -27.40
CA HIS A 606 11.28 6.39 -27.17
C HIS A 606 10.66 5.51 -28.26
N ILE A 607 9.79 4.58 -27.86
CA ILE A 607 8.91 3.83 -28.75
C ILE A 607 7.46 4.15 -28.34
N TYR A 608 6.67 4.61 -29.29
CA TYR A 608 5.29 5.03 -29.09
C TYR A 608 4.34 4.12 -29.87
N ILE A 609 3.47 3.40 -29.16
CA ILE A 609 2.47 2.50 -29.73
C ILE A 609 1.12 3.21 -29.69
N LEU A 610 0.68 3.69 -30.86
CA LEU A 610 -0.67 4.23 -31.06
C LEU A 610 -1.66 3.08 -31.21
N LEU A 611 -2.79 3.16 -30.52
CA LEU A 611 -3.89 2.19 -30.64
C LEU A 611 -5.04 2.81 -31.44
N CYS A 612 -5.65 2.04 -32.34
CA CYS A 612 -6.76 2.49 -33.17
C CYS A 612 -8.11 2.27 -32.48
N ASN A 613 -9.15 2.99 -32.94
CA ASN A 613 -10.53 2.66 -32.56
C ASN A 613 -10.87 1.19 -32.89
N GLY A 614 -11.31 0.46 -31.87
CA GLY A 614 -11.58 -0.99 -31.93
C GLY A 614 -10.34 -1.90 -31.89
N SER A 615 -9.21 -1.43 -31.35
CA SER A 615 -8.06 -2.30 -31.02
C SER A 615 -8.40 -3.28 -29.88
N THR A 616 -8.01 -4.53 -30.04
CA THR A 616 -8.22 -5.60 -29.04
C THR A 616 -7.06 -5.68 -28.03
N VAL A 617 -7.15 -6.61 -27.06
CA VAL A 617 -6.02 -7.02 -26.20
C VAL A 617 -4.90 -7.65 -27.05
N GLU A 618 -5.25 -8.34 -28.13
CA GLU A 618 -4.29 -8.96 -29.03
C GLU A 618 -3.49 -7.93 -29.83
N ASP A 619 -4.14 -6.88 -30.36
CA ASP A 619 -3.45 -5.79 -31.05
C ASP A 619 -2.46 -5.03 -30.12
N GLN A 620 -2.81 -4.91 -28.84
CA GLN A 620 -1.94 -4.31 -27.81
C GLN A 620 -0.73 -5.20 -27.52
N LEU A 621 -0.94 -6.51 -27.35
CA LEU A 621 0.14 -7.47 -27.15
C LEU A 621 1.06 -7.57 -28.39
N GLU A 622 0.51 -7.48 -29.60
CA GLU A 622 1.28 -7.47 -30.86
C GLU A 622 2.12 -6.19 -31.00
N GLY A 623 1.55 -5.01 -30.72
CA GLY A 623 2.29 -3.74 -30.71
C GLY A 623 3.41 -3.70 -29.68
N CYS A 624 3.19 -4.23 -28.47
CA CYS A 624 4.24 -4.35 -27.46
C CYS A 624 5.28 -5.43 -27.80
N PHE A 625 4.90 -6.53 -28.44
CA PHE A 625 5.85 -7.52 -28.97
C PHE A 625 6.78 -6.86 -30.01
N GLN A 626 6.23 -6.09 -30.95
CA GLN A 626 7.04 -5.34 -31.93
C GLN A 626 8.00 -4.36 -31.24
N ALA A 627 7.54 -3.64 -30.21
CA ALA A 627 8.38 -2.70 -29.46
C ALA A 627 9.56 -3.38 -28.73
N GLU A 628 9.35 -4.56 -28.13
CA GLU A 628 10.44 -5.33 -27.50
C GLU A 628 11.38 -5.97 -28.55
N VAL A 629 10.88 -6.33 -29.74
CA VAL A 629 11.73 -6.75 -30.87
C VAL A 629 12.62 -5.60 -31.37
N ILE A 630 12.09 -4.37 -31.44
CA ILE A 630 12.87 -3.17 -31.77
C ILE A 630 13.96 -2.91 -30.71
N ASN A 631 13.62 -2.98 -29.42
CA ASN A 631 14.60 -2.87 -28.32
C ASN A 631 15.71 -3.92 -28.44
N ALA A 632 15.35 -5.20 -28.64
CA ALA A 632 16.32 -6.29 -28.76
C ALA A 632 17.28 -6.11 -29.96
N ALA A 633 16.82 -5.53 -31.07
CA ALA A 633 17.68 -5.17 -32.19
C ALA A 633 18.64 -4.01 -31.85
N ILE A 634 18.13 -2.96 -31.21
CA ILE A 634 18.89 -1.75 -30.81
C ILE A 634 19.93 -2.05 -29.72
N ASP A 635 19.67 -3.03 -28.85
CA ASP A 635 20.59 -3.54 -27.84
C ASP A 635 21.46 -4.73 -28.31
N ASN A 636 21.30 -5.18 -29.57
CA ASN A 636 22.04 -6.30 -30.17
C ASN A 636 21.89 -7.63 -29.39
N LEU A 637 20.70 -7.87 -28.81
CA LEU A 637 20.39 -9.06 -27.99
C LEU A 637 19.92 -10.27 -28.81
N ILE A 638 19.69 -10.11 -30.11
CA ILE A 638 19.25 -11.18 -31.02
C ILE A 638 20.41 -12.15 -31.30
N SER A 639 20.17 -13.45 -31.19
CA SER A 639 21.20 -14.47 -31.43
C SER A 639 21.73 -14.42 -32.88
N PRO A 640 23.06 -14.45 -33.11
CA PRO A 640 23.64 -14.48 -34.46
C PRO A 640 23.09 -15.61 -35.33
N GLN A 641 22.86 -16.78 -34.75
CA GLN A 641 22.27 -17.95 -35.43
C GLN A 641 20.84 -17.65 -35.95
N ILE A 642 20.07 -16.84 -35.23
CA ILE A 642 18.73 -16.42 -35.63
C ILE A 642 18.80 -15.33 -36.71
N LEU A 643 19.80 -14.44 -36.67
CA LEU A 643 20.03 -13.43 -37.72
C LEU A 643 20.40 -14.09 -39.06
N GLU A 644 21.31 -15.08 -39.06
CA GLU A 644 21.70 -15.85 -40.25
C GLU A 644 20.50 -16.49 -40.98
N HIS A 645 19.53 -17.00 -40.21
CA HIS A 645 18.34 -17.67 -40.73
C HIS A 645 17.17 -16.71 -41.00
N ASN A 646 17.22 -15.45 -40.51
CA ASN A 646 16.13 -14.50 -40.61
C ASN A 646 16.59 -13.13 -41.18
N LYS A 647 16.55 -13.04 -42.51
CA LYS A 647 16.88 -11.83 -43.28
C LYS A 647 16.10 -10.58 -42.86
N THR A 648 14.91 -10.71 -42.28
CA THR A 648 14.13 -9.56 -41.79
C THR A 648 14.70 -9.02 -40.48
N LEU A 649 15.09 -9.91 -39.55
CA LEU A 649 15.79 -9.49 -38.31
C LEU A 649 17.22 -8.98 -38.60
N GLN A 650 17.92 -9.58 -39.57
CA GLN A 650 19.21 -9.05 -40.02
C GLN A 650 19.08 -7.59 -40.47
N LYS A 651 18.18 -7.31 -41.42
CA LYS A 651 17.88 -5.96 -41.91
C LYS A 651 17.42 -5.01 -40.81
N LEU A 652 16.55 -5.45 -39.91
CA LEU A 652 16.13 -4.66 -38.75
C LEU A 652 17.33 -4.23 -37.88
N THR A 653 18.29 -5.14 -37.66
CA THR A 653 19.50 -4.88 -36.86
C THR A 653 20.49 -3.96 -37.59
N GLU A 654 20.57 -4.07 -38.92
CA GLU A 654 21.35 -3.17 -39.78
C GLU A 654 20.74 -1.75 -39.77
N SER A 655 19.46 -1.59 -40.10
CA SER A 655 18.77 -0.28 -40.07
C SER A 655 18.71 0.34 -38.67
N ALA A 656 18.70 -0.45 -37.59
CA ALA A 656 18.81 0.04 -36.21
C ALA A 656 20.21 0.59 -35.88
N ARG A 657 21.27 -0.03 -36.42
CA ARG A 657 22.65 0.45 -36.31
C ARG A 657 22.85 1.75 -37.11
N ASP A 658 22.29 1.80 -38.31
CA ASP A 658 22.36 2.95 -39.22
C ASP A 658 21.39 4.09 -38.84
N ARG A 659 20.64 3.91 -37.73
CA ARG A 659 19.65 4.86 -37.18
C ARG A 659 18.55 5.29 -38.17
N ASN A 660 18.08 4.37 -39.02
CA ASN A 660 16.99 4.62 -39.96
C ASN A 660 15.62 4.22 -39.34
N PRO A 661 14.83 5.16 -38.77
CA PRO A 661 13.58 4.81 -38.08
C PRO A 661 12.54 4.23 -39.02
N GLN A 662 12.48 4.66 -40.29
CA GLN A 662 11.47 4.20 -41.25
C GLN A 662 11.66 2.71 -41.60
N GLU A 663 12.90 2.28 -41.81
CA GLU A 663 13.20 0.86 -42.01
C GLU A 663 13.09 0.04 -40.71
N VAL A 664 13.45 0.59 -39.55
CA VAL A 664 13.24 -0.07 -38.25
C VAL A 664 11.75 -0.37 -38.02
N MET A 665 10.88 0.62 -38.26
CA MET A 665 9.42 0.43 -38.15
C MET A 665 8.90 -0.61 -39.17
N LYS A 666 9.38 -0.56 -40.42
CA LYS A 666 8.98 -1.49 -41.48
C LYS A 666 9.42 -2.94 -41.20
N TYR A 667 10.72 -3.19 -40.98
CA TYR A 667 11.22 -4.56 -40.83
C TYR A 667 10.79 -5.21 -39.49
N SER A 668 10.59 -4.42 -38.43
CA SER A 668 10.00 -4.94 -37.18
C SER A 668 8.53 -5.33 -37.36
N PHE A 669 7.75 -4.58 -38.15
CA PHE A 669 6.37 -4.93 -38.50
C PHE A 669 6.30 -6.18 -39.39
N GLU A 670 7.13 -6.25 -40.45
CA GLU A 670 7.25 -7.44 -41.33
C GLU A 670 7.61 -8.72 -40.53
N TYR A 671 8.51 -8.61 -39.55
CA TYR A 671 8.83 -9.71 -38.65
C TYR A 671 7.66 -10.06 -37.73
N THR A 672 7.04 -9.05 -37.10
CA THR A 672 5.95 -9.23 -36.14
C THR A 672 4.78 -9.98 -36.75
N LYS A 673 4.27 -9.52 -37.91
CA LYS A 673 3.15 -10.17 -38.61
C LYS A 673 3.42 -11.60 -39.04
N LYS A 674 4.70 -11.99 -39.17
CA LYS A 674 5.12 -13.36 -39.50
C LYS A 674 5.28 -14.26 -38.26
N ASN A 675 5.73 -13.70 -37.13
CA ASN A 675 6.22 -14.45 -35.98
C ASN A 675 5.37 -14.35 -34.70
N PHE A 676 4.44 -13.39 -34.62
CA PHE A 676 3.60 -13.17 -33.43
C PHE A 676 2.63 -14.32 -33.15
N GLU A 677 1.94 -14.84 -34.16
CA GLU A 677 1.02 -16.00 -34.04
C GLU A 677 1.71 -17.26 -33.47
N ASN A 678 3.01 -17.44 -33.74
CA ASN A 678 3.80 -18.52 -33.16
C ASN A 678 4.21 -18.21 -31.71
N PHE A 679 4.62 -16.98 -31.44
CA PHE A 679 4.92 -16.50 -30.08
C PHE A 679 3.72 -16.64 -29.14
N LYS A 680 2.52 -16.22 -29.56
CA LYS A 680 1.25 -16.37 -28.83
C LYS A 680 0.93 -17.83 -28.50
N LYS A 681 1.10 -18.75 -29.46
CA LYS A 681 0.87 -20.19 -29.23
C LYS A 681 1.91 -20.79 -28.28
N LEU A 682 3.16 -20.33 -28.34
CA LEU A 682 4.19 -20.75 -27.39
C LEU A 682 3.92 -20.23 -25.97
N LEU A 683 3.44 -18.98 -25.81
CA LEU A 683 2.97 -18.44 -24.54
C LEU A 683 1.86 -19.30 -23.93
N GLN A 684 0.81 -19.59 -24.71
CA GLN A 684 -0.30 -20.44 -24.29
C GLN A 684 0.16 -21.87 -23.94
N SER A 685 1.13 -22.43 -24.68
CA SER A 685 1.74 -23.74 -24.37
C SER A 685 2.57 -23.79 -23.08
N LYS A 686 2.80 -22.62 -22.46
CA LYS A 686 3.57 -22.42 -21.22
C LYS A 686 2.72 -21.83 -20.09
N ASN A 687 1.39 -21.90 -20.22
CA ASN A 687 0.38 -21.43 -19.27
C ASN A 687 0.39 -19.90 -19.01
N TRP A 688 0.86 -19.09 -19.97
CA TRP A 688 0.69 -17.64 -19.91
C TRP A 688 -0.73 -17.24 -20.32
N ILE A 689 -1.31 -16.29 -19.59
CA ILE A 689 -2.62 -15.72 -19.94
C ILE A 689 -2.42 -14.71 -21.09
N THR A 690 -3.20 -14.89 -22.17
CA THR A 690 -3.19 -14.00 -23.35
C THR A 690 -4.48 -13.21 -23.55
N ASP A 691 -5.55 -13.56 -22.83
CA ASP A 691 -6.89 -12.99 -23.04
C ASP A 691 -7.06 -11.62 -22.35
N HIS A 692 -6.21 -11.34 -21.37
CA HIS A 692 -6.01 -10.03 -20.74
C HIS A 692 -4.53 -9.89 -20.32
N HIS A 693 -4.07 -8.65 -20.16
CA HIS A 693 -2.68 -8.33 -19.83
C HIS A 693 -2.58 -7.04 -19.02
N LEU A 694 -1.44 -6.82 -18.36
CA LEU A 694 -1.15 -5.64 -17.55
C LEU A 694 0.05 -4.86 -18.15
N LEU A 695 -0.07 -4.51 -19.44
CA LEU A 695 0.96 -3.80 -20.21
C LEU A 695 0.99 -2.27 -19.98
N GLY A 696 0.02 -1.70 -19.28
CA GLY A 696 -0.07 -0.26 -19.00
C GLY A 696 -0.37 0.57 -20.25
N ALA A 697 -1.57 0.39 -20.82
CA ALA A 697 -2.05 1.22 -21.92
C ALA A 697 -2.65 2.54 -21.38
N ASP A 698 -2.18 3.68 -21.88
CA ASP A 698 -2.90 4.96 -21.80
C ASP A 698 -4.24 4.83 -22.56
N GLU A 699 -5.24 5.67 -22.24
CA GLU A 699 -6.59 5.59 -22.83
C GLU A 699 -6.74 6.22 -24.23
N TRP A 700 -5.68 6.74 -24.84
CA TRP A 700 -5.83 7.38 -26.16
C TRP A 700 -6.03 6.35 -27.26
N ARG A 701 -7.03 6.60 -28.10
CA ARG A 701 -7.28 5.86 -29.35
C ARG A 701 -7.26 6.84 -30.51
N VAL A 702 -6.69 6.41 -31.63
CA VAL A 702 -6.57 7.19 -32.86
C VAL A 702 -7.64 6.73 -33.85
N ASP A 703 -8.38 7.68 -34.42
CA ASP A 703 -9.23 7.39 -35.57
C ASP A 703 -8.49 7.68 -36.89
N LEU A 704 -8.05 6.62 -37.56
CA LEU A 704 -7.44 6.71 -38.89
C LEU A 704 -8.48 6.90 -40.01
N MET A 705 -9.78 6.77 -39.73
CA MET A 705 -10.87 6.80 -40.73
C MET A 705 -11.27 8.22 -41.17
N MET A 706 -10.59 9.26 -40.68
CA MET A 706 -10.65 10.63 -41.22
C MET A 706 -9.98 10.72 -42.60
N ASN A 707 -10.55 10.00 -43.58
CA ASN A 707 -10.16 10.00 -44.99
C ASN A 707 -11.29 10.54 -45.87
N LYS A 708 -11.91 11.63 -45.42
CA LYS A 708 -12.75 12.51 -46.22
C LYS A 708 -12.38 13.96 -45.88
N LYS A 709 -12.06 14.73 -46.90
CA LYS A 709 -12.02 16.19 -46.80
C LYS A 709 -13.35 16.71 -46.24
N LYS A 710 -13.27 17.66 -45.33
CA LYS A 710 -14.16 18.82 -45.37
C LYS A 710 -13.32 19.98 -45.87
N ASP A 711 -13.78 20.61 -46.93
CA ASP A 711 -13.25 21.88 -47.43
C ASP A 711 -13.73 23.04 -46.55
#